data_AF-A0A3S0WG88-F1
#
_entry.id   AF-A0A3S0WG88-F1
#
_cell.length_a   1.000
_cell.length_b   1.000
_cell.length_c   1.000
_cell.angle_alpha   90.00
_cell.angle_beta   90.00
_cell.angle_gamma   90.00
#
_symmetry.space_group_name_H-M   'P 1'
#
loop_
_entity.id
_entity.type
_entity.pdbx_description
1 polymer ?
#
loop_
_entity_poly.entity_id
_entity_poly.type
_entity_poly.pdbx_seq_one_letter_code
_entity_poly.pdbx_strand_id
1 'polypeptide(L)'
;MVQKMVANETVKCFIVLTNTAREAIKQHFQDEHAFFKLQNPFTVYIEKLSIEQTSISLTLYFDNKRNVNLAKKFGGRVVIMDCAFDLKNGLVAKSFRTRGARTPIETNRRQKMRINLVPSRINGHTYPEAFISTIAQLPEAKERFDYVNKRITSWEGYLKVLYKNASIDDIDATFSSVQYSQDFSKVTLRCNGIDDKQWKQLKGLSAYVKGYNREIGEVTKANRQDHTVVIELNAKVAKLVRNNEFDFSTEYISFSNASTKSQLNRLLKGFERLKEGLAANANLETILFEDHPTIAERKTDVDLEFHNNLNEYQRDAVIGAVSAEDLYVIQGPPGTGKTTVISEICYQNAKAGLKTLIASQSNLAVDNALGRLLSNKDIRILRYGRTESIEEEGKKFIEENVADYWKAQTYEAITHEISQHQTKEQQLNDEIQQCTEEIGSLKEKEQHLEEQIIEKQQAQEKLKNITVEIAELKKQIIPLKKEREKVEESIEKLRNAQEKINTRLNELTNQISAIGSIENSEKQIQFAQGKIAKSKQVVQFVQVDSKLRQIQGEITTINNELQQIESKTNQISELVDQIASLKKIYELEQFIEQHQIRRGYVLSQLFSDMDKLSGQIDQFKSLKDITARLDKAMEYNRTTLGIQVQVSQLPPNHQYSLNEINEFLTKLSHAIAQKKINALNGTRSIEGLYARKLYLNTLAVRYRALIDESILVFTKIKEEVTDQIMQQNGINHSAVDSLRMKKANLEQTANSYKEQLAAIDPPDIIPSEDELASIIQVLNEEIHTHHENKTKLDELNQQLEKKTSELESVTKELVHGESVLKEFILQLKELNGTGIRLEKEYEETEQLTKQNPELELEKTKEMIQNLEATIEKLNLKIDMLPVAQQLQVEWKALLEQATEHDLDEIRKLYVKHANVIGTTCVASANKEFMDNYPIFDVVIIDEVSKATPPELLLPMLKGRKIVLVGDHHQLPPLIGDDTFEETLETVIKESDTFEQKRELEKLLEESLFERLYKNLPSSNKKMLALQYRMHENIMQTITPFYESENESLKCGLTDSDAMRDHKLESPLIKRSEHLLWIDLPNQPSYFEERMKEGASLFNEAELNTIRTMLLDLNKATEQAKQQGLIEEKALKSVGVISFYAEQVKRINRLIEQELHLPHLHIRTGSVDKFQGMEMDVILVSMVRNNDNKHGDIGFAKDYRRLNVALSRARELLVLIGSTDMFTKRPKKEETKQMYRQLLSTVKSQSGYRDLVSFTS
;
A
#
# COMPACT_ATOMS: atom_id res chain seq x y z
N MET A 1 -16.46 7.34 19.46
CA MET A 1 -16.54 8.65 20.18
C MET A 1 -17.41 8.64 21.46
N VAL A 2 -18.52 7.88 21.51
CA VAL A 2 -19.57 7.98 22.57
C VAL A 2 -19.07 7.91 24.03
N GLN A 3 -18.06 7.10 24.36
CA GLN A 3 -17.61 6.90 25.75
C GLN A 3 -17.07 8.14 26.49
N LYS A 4 -16.73 9.25 25.79
CA LYS A 4 -16.14 10.44 26.43
C LYS A 4 -17.12 11.44 27.06
N MET A 5 -18.40 11.47 26.66
CA MET A 5 -19.31 12.55 27.09
C MET A 5 -19.73 12.44 28.57
N VAL A 6 -20.06 11.24 29.05
CA VAL A 6 -20.59 11.03 30.43
C VAL A 6 -19.54 11.31 31.52
N ALA A 7 -18.24 11.30 31.19
CA ALA A 7 -17.14 11.36 32.17
C ALA A 7 -16.94 12.74 32.84
N ASN A 8 -17.59 13.80 32.33
CA ASN A 8 -17.50 15.17 32.83
C ASN A 8 -18.77 15.65 33.56
N GLU A 9 -19.95 15.14 33.17
CA GLU A 9 -21.22 15.43 33.83
C GLU A 9 -21.25 14.87 35.26
N THR A 10 -22.01 15.54 36.14
CA THR A 10 -22.14 15.14 37.55
C THR A 10 -23.51 14.55 37.80
N VAL A 11 -23.59 13.23 37.92
CA VAL A 11 -24.84 12.51 38.17
C VAL A 11 -25.24 12.66 39.63
N LYS A 12 -26.48 13.08 39.90
CA LYS A 12 -27.06 13.12 41.24
C LYS A 12 -27.58 11.72 41.60
N CYS A 13 -26.95 11.07 42.56
CA CYS A 13 -27.28 9.71 42.96
C CYS A 13 -27.82 9.69 44.38
N PHE A 14 -29.09 9.32 44.54
CA PHE A 14 -29.66 9.07 45.86
C PHE A 14 -29.12 7.76 46.43
N ILE A 15 -28.83 7.76 47.75
CA ILE A 15 -28.22 6.62 48.44
C ILE A 15 -28.86 6.35 49.80
N VAL A 16 -29.07 5.07 50.10
CA VAL A 16 -29.58 4.55 51.39
C VAL A 16 -28.46 3.76 52.06
N LEU A 17 -28.25 3.98 53.36
CA LEU A 17 -27.24 3.27 54.15
C LEU A 17 -27.88 2.13 54.97
N THR A 18 -27.37 0.91 54.79
CA THR A 18 -27.57 -0.18 55.76
C THR A 18 -26.96 0.16 57.11
N ASN A 19 -27.36 -0.53 58.18
CA ASN A 19 -26.78 -0.34 59.52
C ASN A 19 -25.27 -0.61 59.50
N THR A 20 -24.84 -1.70 58.85
CA THR A 20 -23.42 -2.07 58.67
C THR A 20 -22.61 -0.97 57.98
N ALA A 21 -23.12 -0.40 56.87
CA ALA A 21 -22.44 0.71 56.19
C ALA A 21 -22.43 1.99 57.04
N ARG A 22 -23.51 2.29 57.77
CA ARG A 22 -23.60 3.45 58.66
C ARG A 22 -22.61 3.35 59.83
N GLU A 23 -22.49 2.18 60.45
CA GLU A 23 -21.54 1.92 61.54
C GLU A 23 -20.10 2.00 61.07
N ALA A 24 -19.78 1.41 59.91
CA ALA A 24 -18.44 1.50 59.31
C ALA A 24 -18.04 2.95 58.93
N ILE A 25 -18.98 3.79 58.50
CA ILE A 25 -18.74 5.23 58.31
C ILE A 25 -18.53 5.94 59.65
N LYS A 26 -19.31 5.60 60.69
CA LYS A 26 -19.19 6.19 62.05
C LYS A 26 -17.90 5.85 62.80
N GLN A 27 -17.17 4.81 62.37
CA GLN A 27 -15.79 4.56 62.84
C GLN A 27 -14.80 5.65 62.39
N HIS A 28 -15.17 6.50 61.42
CA HIS A 28 -14.29 7.52 60.84
C HIS A 28 -14.87 8.95 60.89
N PHE A 29 -16.17 9.11 61.09
CA PHE A 29 -16.90 10.39 61.09
C PHE A 29 -17.93 10.45 62.23
N GLN A 30 -18.28 11.66 62.70
CA GLN A 30 -19.29 11.83 63.75
C GLN A 30 -20.68 11.34 63.33
N ASP A 31 -21.05 11.56 62.07
CA ASP A 31 -22.25 11.03 61.44
C ASP A 31 -22.03 10.68 59.96
N GLU A 32 -23.04 10.10 59.33
CA GLU A 32 -23.02 9.80 57.90
C GLU A 32 -23.04 11.05 56.99
N HIS A 33 -23.58 12.18 57.43
CA HIS A 33 -23.63 13.41 56.63
C HIS A 33 -22.27 14.08 56.50
N ALA A 34 -21.40 13.97 57.51
CA ALA A 34 -20.03 14.45 57.48
C ALA A 34 -19.17 13.76 56.41
N PHE A 35 -19.43 12.49 56.10
CA PHE A 35 -18.81 11.81 54.95
C PHE A 35 -19.26 12.43 53.63
N PHE A 36 -20.57 12.55 53.38
CA PHE A 36 -21.10 13.11 52.13
C PHE A 36 -20.79 14.60 51.93
N LYS A 37 -20.51 15.35 53.00
CA LYS A 37 -20.07 16.76 52.95
C LYS A 37 -18.55 16.94 52.75
N LEU A 38 -17.73 15.90 52.96
CA LEU A 38 -16.26 16.00 52.87
C LEU A 38 -15.78 16.38 51.46
N GLN A 39 -16.49 15.92 50.43
CA GLN A 39 -16.14 16.04 49.03
C GLN A 39 -17.43 15.98 48.20
N ASN A 40 -17.74 17.01 47.42
CA ASN A 40 -18.89 17.00 46.51
C ASN A 40 -18.56 17.76 45.20
N PRO A 41 -18.70 17.15 44.01
CA PRO A 41 -18.98 15.74 43.79
C PRO A 41 -17.78 14.84 44.11
N PHE A 42 -18.06 13.56 44.35
CA PHE A 42 -17.03 12.52 44.36
C PHE A 42 -16.71 12.10 42.92
N THR A 43 -15.44 11.85 42.61
CA THR A 43 -15.05 11.05 41.45
C THR A 43 -14.93 9.59 41.88
N VAL A 44 -15.66 8.70 41.21
CA VAL A 44 -15.62 7.25 41.47
C VAL A 44 -15.34 6.47 40.19
N TYR A 45 -14.88 5.24 40.35
CA TYR A 45 -14.90 4.21 39.33
C TYR A 45 -15.93 3.15 39.77
N ILE A 46 -16.90 2.85 38.89
CA ILE A 46 -18.00 1.93 39.17
C ILE A 46 -17.72 0.58 38.49
N GLU A 47 -17.81 -0.49 39.27
CA GLU A 47 -17.67 -1.88 38.84
C GLU A 47 -19.02 -2.59 38.94
N LYS A 48 -19.41 -3.37 37.92
CA LYS A 48 -20.62 -4.21 37.96
C LYS A 48 -20.22 -5.62 38.39
N LEU A 49 -20.57 -6.05 39.61
CA LEU A 49 -20.17 -7.35 40.15
C LEU A 49 -20.98 -8.48 39.51
N SER A 50 -22.31 -8.38 39.62
CA SER A 50 -23.29 -9.37 39.15
C SER A 50 -24.71 -8.78 39.12
N ILE A 51 -25.62 -9.37 38.35
CA ILE A 51 -27.06 -9.06 38.42
C ILE A 51 -27.79 -9.98 39.42
N GLU A 52 -28.53 -9.40 40.37
CA GLU A 52 -29.28 -10.06 41.45
C GLU A 52 -30.80 -9.76 41.27
N GLN A 53 -31.51 -10.63 40.55
CA GLN A 53 -32.95 -10.50 40.23
C GLN A 53 -33.30 -9.18 39.51
N THR A 54 -33.83 -8.18 40.23
CA THR A 54 -34.19 -6.86 39.72
C THR A 54 -33.22 -5.76 40.18
N SER A 55 -32.08 -6.14 40.76
CA SER A 55 -31.06 -5.25 41.30
C SER A 55 -29.69 -5.59 40.74
N ILE A 56 -28.82 -4.59 40.62
CA ILE A 56 -27.45 -4.73 40.10
C ILE A 56 -26.49 -4.56 41.27
N SER A 57 -25.61 -5.54 41.48
CA SER A 57 -24.59 -5.50 42.51
C SER A 57 -23.40 -4.67 41.99
N LEU A 58 -23.06 -3.57 42.66
CA LEU A 58 -22.06 -2.58 42.22
C LEU A 58 -20.99 -2.34 43.29
N THR A 59 -19.76 -2.06 42.86
CA THR A 59 -18.70 -1.54 43.75
C THR A 59 -18.33 -0.11 43.35
N LEU A 60 -18.35 0.82 44.30
CA LEU A 60 -17.86 2.19 44.12
C LEU A 60 -16.44 2.32 44.65
N TYR A 61 -15.46 2.51 43.77
CA TYR A 61 -14.07 2.82 44.10
C TYR A 61 -13.85 4.33 44.07
N PHE A 62 -13.57 4.95 45.20
CA PHE A 62 -13.39 6.40 45.28
C PHE A 62 -11.95 6.79 44.90
N ASP A 63 -11.82 7.72 43.95
CA ASP A 63 -10.55 8.16 43.40
C ASP A 63 -9.70 8.90 44.45
N ASN A 64 -8.59 8.29 44.89
CA ASN A 64 -7.70 8.83 45.91
C ASN A 64 -6.71 9.90 45.39
N LYS A 65 -6.69 10.18 44.08
CA LYS A 65 -5.92 11.27 43.49
C LYS A 65 -6.78 12.52 43.26
N ARG A 66 -8.03 12.33 42.79
CA ARG A 66 -8.96 13.42 42.46
C ARG A 66 -9.83 13.87 43.64
N ASN A 67 -10.18 13.00 44.59
CA ASN A 67 -10.92 13.39 45.79
C ASN A 67 -9.97 13.85 46.91
N VAL A 68 -9.34 15.02 46.75
CA VAL A 68 -8.26 15.51 47.62
C VAL A 68 -8.63 15.52 49.12
N ASN A 69 -9.86 15.89 49.48
CA ASN A 69 -10.29 15.93 50.89
C ASN A 69 -10.45 14.52 51.48
N LEU A 70 -10.98 13.58 50.68
CA LEU A 70 -11.10 12.17 51.04
C LEU A 70 -9.73 11.52 51.21
N ALA A 71 -8.80 11.80 50.27
CA ALA A 71 -7.43 11.32 50.32
C ALA A 71 -6.69 11.80 51.58
N LYS A 72 -6.82 13.08 51.94
CA LYS A 72 -6.27 13.64 53.20
C LYS A 72 -6.83 12.91 54.43
N LYS A 73 -8.15 12.72 54.50
CA LYS A 73 -8.82 12.05 55.64
C LYS A 73 -8.39 10.59 55.83
N PHE A 74 -8.05 9.89 54.76
CA PHE A 74 -7.71 8.45 54.77
C PHE A 74 -6.22 8.14 54.51
N GLY A 75 -5.32 9.12 54.59
CA GLY A 75 -3.88 8.90 54.38
C GLY A 75 -3.55 8.35 52.99
N GLY A 76 -4.26 8.84 51.96
CA GLY A 76 -4.14 8.40 50.58
C GLY A 76 -4.76 7.02 50.27
N ARG A 77 -5.34 6.32 51.25
CA ARG A 77 -5.99 5.01 51.05
C ARG A 77 -7.20 5.11 50.13
N VAL A 78 -7.40 4.10 49.27
CA VAL A 78 -8.60 3.99 48.42
C VAL A 78 -9.79 3.59 49.29
N VAL A 79 -10.86 4.39 49.27
CA VAL A 79 -12.14 4.09 49.91
C VAL A 79 -13.00 3.29 48.93
N ILE A 80 -13.73 2.29 49.43
CA ILE A 80 -14.57 1.39 48.64
C ILE A 80 -15.92 1.20 49.35
N MET A 81 -17.02 1.24 48.60
CA MET A 81 -18.38 1.04 49.09
C MET A 81 -19.13 0.08 48.17
N ASP A 82 -19.56 -1.07 48.69
CA ASP A 82 -20.43 -1.99 47.93
C ASP A 82 -21.86 -1.47 47.98
N CYS A 83 -22.58 -1.54 46.86
CA CYS A 83 -23.98 -1.13 46.73
C CYS A 83 -24.80 -2.22 46.02
N ALA A 84 -26.10 -2.32 46.32
CA ALA A 84 -27.07 -2.71 45.31
C ALA A 84 -27.59 -1.45 44.61
N PHE A 85 -27.95 -1.55 43.34
CA PHE A 85 -28.65 -0.52 42.59
C PHE A 85 -29.94 -1.08 41.99
N ASP A 86 -31.06 -0.40 42.20
CA ASP A 86 -32.28 -0.65 41.45
C ASP A 86 -33.03 0.66 41.15
N LEU A 87 -33.86 0.65 40.10
CA LEU A 87 -34.55 1.84 39.59
C LEU A 87 -35.60 2.41 40.55
N LYS A 88 -36.00 1.67 41.59
CA LYS A 88 -37.04 2.08 42.56
C LYS A 88 -36.42 2.66 43.82
N ASN A 89 -35.34 2.06 44.32
CA ASN A 89 -34.74 2.40 45.62
C ASN A 89 -33.43 3.18 45.49
N GLY A 90 -32.83 3.24 44.30
CA GLY A 90 -31.56 3.91 44.05
C GLY A 90 -30.36 3.08 44.47
N LEU A 91 -29.32 3.73 45.00
CA LEU A 91 -28.16 3.02 45.57
C LEU A 91 -28.44 2.61 47.02
N VAL A 92 -28.19 1.36 47.37
CA VAL A 92 -28.27 0.83 48.75
C VAL A 92 -26.89 0.32 49.16
N ALA A 93 -26.17 1.10 49.96
CA ALA A 93 -24.82 0.75 50.40
C ALA A 93 -24.84 -0.42 51.40
N LYS A 94 -24.28 -1.57 50.97
CA LYS A 94 -24.12 -2.80 51.74
C LYS A 94 -22.89 -2.73 52.68
N SER A 95 -21.80 -2.06 52.28
CA SER A 95 -20.57 -1.96 53.09
C SER A 95 -19.78 -0.65 52.87
N PHE A 96 -18.82 -0.37 53.76
CA PHE A 96 -17.83 0.69 53.61
C PHE A 96 -16.46 0.19 54.12
N ARG A 97 -15.39 0.32 53.33
CA ARG A 97 -14.03 -0.17 53.67
C ARG A 97 -12.92 0.66 53.01
N THR A 98 -11.67 0.39 53.38
CA THR A 98 -10.49 0.97 52.70
C THR A 98 -9.46 -0.08 52.28
N ARG A 99 -8.76 0.18 51.17
CA ARG A 99 -7.59 -0.58 50.70
C ARG A 99 -6.34 0.32 50.65
N GLY A 100 -5.19 -0.22 50.28
CA GLY A 100 -3.93 0.52 50.26
C GLY A 100 -3.93 1.70 49.28
N ALA A 101 -3.05 2.69 49.49
CA ALA A 101 -2.96 3.87 48.63
C ALA A 101 -2.56 3.58 47.17
N ARG A 102 -1.97 2.40 46.91
CA ARG A 102 -1.58 1.92 45.57
C ARG A 102 -2.58 0.94 44.94
N THR A 103 -3.77 0.76 45.52
CA THR A 103 -4.80 -0.11 44.92
C THR A 103 -5.28 0.47 43.57
N PRO A 104 -5.25 -0.29 42.46
CA PRO A 104 -5.73 0.19 41.17
C PRO A 104 -7.23 0.49 41.20
N ILE A 105 -7.61 1.67 40.73
CA ILE A 105 -9.00 2.14 40.63
C ILE A 105 -9.52 2.15 39.18
N GLU A 106 -8.67 2.50 38.21
CA GLU A 106 -8.94 2.47 36.77
C GLU A 106 -8.56 1.11 36.20
N THR A 107 -9.52 0.40 35.60
CA THR A 107 -9.32 -0.95 35.04
C THR A 107 -10.33 -1.26 33.93
N ASN A 108 -10.07 -2.31 33.15
CA ASN A 108 -10.93 -2.80 32.05
C ASN A 108 -12.36 -3.18 32.43
N ARG A 109 -12.70 -3.28 33.72
CA ARG A 109 -14.05 -3.62 34.23
C ARG A 109 -14.76 -2.45 34.91
N ARG A 110 -14.21 -1.22 34.86
CA ARG A 110 -14.69 -0.09 35.67
C ARG A 110 -14.80 1.23 34.92
N GLN A 111 -15.97 1.85 34.97
CA GLN A 111 -16.20 3.15 34.34
C GLN A 111 -16.07 4.31 35.35
N LYS A 112 -15.31 5.34 34.96
CA LYS A 112 -15.16 6.59 35.73
C LYS A 112 -16.44 7.44 35.64
N MET A 113 -16.96 7.89 36.79
CA MET A 113 -18.09 8.81 36.87
C MET A 113 -17.86 9.90 37.93
N ARG A 114 -18.51 11.07 37.78
CA ARG A 114 -18.64 12.06 38.86
C ARG A 114 -20.03 11.94 39.47
N ILE A 115 -20.11 11.68 40.77
CA ILE A 115 -21.37 11.47 41.47
C ILE A 115 -21.55 12.41 42.66
N ASN A 116 -22.72 13.00 42.77
CA ASN A 116 -23.19 13.73 43.95
C ASN A 116 -24.08 12.78 44.76
N LEU A 117 -23.52 12.19 45.82
CA LEU A 117 -24.20 11.23 46.68
C LEU A 117 -25.11 11.94 47.68
N VAL A 118 -26.42 11.75 47.53
CA VAL A 118 -27.45 12.39 48.37
C VAL A 118 -28.10 11.34 49.28
N PRO A 119 -27.84 11.35 50.60
CA PRO A 119 -28.47 10.40 51.52
C PRO A 119 -30.00 10.60 51.55
N SER A 120 -30.75 9.52 51.37
CA SER A 120 -32.22 9.52 51.26
C SER A 120 -32.89 8.55 52.23
N ARG A 121 -34.20 8.75 52.46
CA ARG A 121 -35.09 7.87 53.25
C ARG A 121 -36.38 7.48 52.50
N ILE A 122 -36.51 7.85 51.22
CA ILE A 122 -37.72 7.71 50.42
C ILE A 122 -37.33 7.04 49.09
N ASN A 123 -38.22 6.20 48.54
CA ASN A 123 -38.00 5.48 47.28
C ASN A 123 -38.74 6.19 46.12
N GLY A 124 -38.31 5.96 44.87
CA GLY A 124 -38.93 6.52 43.65
C GLY A 124 -38.14 7.64 42.98
N HIS A 125 -36.82 7.47 42.79
CA HIS A 125 -35.97 8.50 42.16
C HIS A 125 -35.69 8.19 40.69
N THR A 126 -35.89 9.17 39.82
CA THR A 126 -35.50 9.09 38.41
C THR A 126 -34.01 9.34 38.23
N TYR A 127 -33.32 8.46 37.51
CA TYR A 127 -31.91 8.60 37.15
C TYR A 127 -31.77 8.99 35.67
N PRO A 128 -30.73 9.74 35.25
CA PRO A 128 -30.49 10.05 33.84
C PRO A 128 -30.30 8.77 33.01
N GLU A 129 -30.86 8.75 31.81
CA GLU A 129 -30.76 7.60 30.88
C GLU A 129 -29.29 7.24 30.58
N ALA A 130 -28.42 8.22 30.41
CA ALA A 130 -26.98 8.02 30.23
C ALA A 130 -26.32 7.26 31.40
N PHE A 131 -26.77 7.47 32.65
CA PHE A 131 -26.27 6.74 33.83
C PHE A 131 -26.76 5.28 33.84
N ILE A 132 -28.04 5.07 33.52
CA ILE A 132 -28.63 3.73 33.44
C ILE A 132 -27.96 2.92 32.32
N SER A 133 -27.81 3.52 31.13
CA SER A 133 -27.11 2.92 29.97
C SER A 133 -25.65 2.61 30.31
N THR A 134 -24.94 3.52 30.99
CA THR A 134 -23.56 3.28 31.42
C THR A 134 -23.44 2.07 32.35
N ILE A 135 -24.35 1.92 33.32
CA ILE A 135 -24.35 0.77 34.25
C ILE A 135 -24.76 -0.53 33.54
N ALA A 136 -25.69 -0.48 32.59
CA ALA A 136 -26.08 -1.64 31.80
C ALA A 136 -24.91 -2.18 30.94
N GLN A 137 -24.15 -1.27 30.32
CA GLN A 137 -23.01 -1.57 29.44
C GLN A 137 -21.76 -2.09 30.18
N LEU A 138 -21.64 -1.91 31.51
CA LEU A 138 -20.52 -2.48 32.27
C LEU A 138 -20.51 -4.02 32.19
N PRO A 139 -19.36 -4.69 32.00
CA PRO A 139 -19.26 -6.14 32.03
C PRO A 139 -19.47 -6.69 33.45
N GLU A 140 -19.99 -7.91 33.60
CA GLU A 140 -20.10 -8.55 34.91
C GLU A 140 -18.73 -9.06 35.38
N ALA A 141 -18.17 -8.41 36.40
CA ALA A 141 -16.83 -8.67 36.89
C ALA A 141 -16.67 -10.10 37.43
N LYS A 142 -17.74 -10.71 37.95
CA LYS A 142 -17.74 -12.12 38.34
C LYS A 142 -17.70 -13.05 37.12
N GLU A 143 -18.54 -12.83 36.11
CA GLU A 143 -18.55 -13.62 34.88
C GLU A 143 -17.18 -13.55 34.18
N ARG A 144 -16.61 -12.34 34.07
CA ARG A 144 -15.26 -12.12 33.52
C ARG A 144 -14.17 -12.80 34.36
N PHE A 145 -14.25 -12.75 35.69
CA PHE A 145 -13.35 -13.49 36.57
C PHE A 145 -13.42 -15.00 36.33
N ASP A 146 -14.63 -15.58 36.30
CA ASP A 146 -14.82 -17.03 36.09
C ASP A 146 -14.38 -17.46 34.66
N TYR A 147 -14.67 -16.64 33.65
CA TYR A 147 -14.25 -16.81 32.24
C TYR A 147 -12.72 -16.86 32.09
N VAL A 148 -12.00 -15.94 32.74
CA VAL A 148 -10.53 -15.89 32.73
C VAL A 148 -9.96 -17.04 33.55
N ASN A 149 -10.48 -17.24 34.77
CA ASN A 149 -9.99 -18.26 35.72
C ASN A 149 -10.03 -19.67 35.11
N LYS A 150 -11.07 -20.02 34.34
CA LYS A 150 -11.09 -21.30 33.61
C LYS A 150 -9.89 -21.45 32.66
N ARG A 151 -9.62 -20.46 31.81
CA ARG A 151 -8.63 -20.56 30.72
C ARG A 151 -7.18 -20.31 31.14
N ILE A 152 -6.95 -19.58 32.24
CA ILE A 152 -5.60 -19.48 32.81
C ILE A 152 -5.21 -20.75 33.58
N THR A 153 -6.14 -21.65 33.92
CA THR A 153 -5.83 -22.84 34.74
C THR A 153 -4.78 -23.73 34.08
N SER A 154 -4.82 -23.91 32.77
CA SER A 154 -3.82 -24.69 32.00
C SER A 154 -2.46 -23.99 31.96
N TRP A 155 -2.43 -22.66 31.78
CA TRP A 155 -1.21 -21.84 31.86
C TRP A 155 -0.59 -21.80 33.26
N GLU A 156 -1.42 -21.72 34.30
CA GLU A 156 -1.00 -21.84 35.69
C GLU A 156 -0.41 -23.23 35.95
N GLY A 157 -0.97 -24.29 35.37
CA GLY A 157 -0.41 -25.65 35.44
C GLY A 157 1.01 -25.71 34.88
N TYR A 158 1.19 -25.25 33.63
CA TYR A 158 2.50 -25.11 32.97
C TYR A 158 3.49 -24.28 33.80
N LEU A 159 3.10 -23.09 34.28
CA LEU A 159 3.96 -22.25 35.12
C LEU A 159 4.26 -22.88 36.48
N LYS A 160 3.36 -23.68 37.07
CA LYS A 160 3.59 -24.42 38.32
C LYS A 160 4.55 -25.59 38.14
N VAL A 161 4.55 -26.27 36.99
CA VAL A 161 5.57 -27.29 36.65
C VAL A 161 6.94 -26.63 36.49
N LEU A 162 7.05 -25.53 35.73
CA LEU A 162 8.30 -24.76 35.65
C LEU A 162 8.75 -24.25 37.02
N TYR A 163 7.83 -23.77 37.87
CA TYR A 163 8.14 -23.31 39.22
C TYR A 163 8.60 -24.44 40.15
N LYS A 164 8.01 -25.63 40.03
CA LYS A 164 8.42 -26.84 40.75
C LYS A 164 9.83 -27.27 40.36
N ASN A 165 10.14 -27.27 39.06
CA ASN A 165 11.48 -27.59 38.55
C ASN A 165 12.52 -26.51 38.93
N ALA A 166 12.10 -25.24 39.00
CA ALA A 166 12.92 -24.14 39.48
C ALA A 166 13.05 -24.04 41.02
N SER A 167 12.27 -24.81 41.78
CA SER A 167 12.24 -24.75 43.26
C SER A 167 13.35 -25.57 43.91
N ILE A 168 14.59 -25.24 43.55
CA ILE A 168 15.81 -25.69 44.22
C ILE A 168 16.05 -24.72 45.40
N ASP A 169 16.44 -25.24 46.55
CA ASP A 169 16.90 -24.43 47.70
C ASP A 169 18.31 -23.88 47.44
N ASP A 170 18.65 -22.73 48.00
CA ASP A 170 19.94 -22.08 47.74
C ASP A 170 21.11 -22.96 48.22
N ILE A 171 22.05 -23.25 47.31
CA ILE A 171 23.18 -24.14 47.56
C ILE A 171 24.39 -23.30 47.99
N ASP A 172 24.59 -23.19 49.30
CA ASP A 172 25.77 -22.54 49.88
C ASP A 172 27.00 -23.46 49.86
N ALA A 173 28.17 -22.87 49.59
CA ALA A 173 29.47 -23.55 49.54
C ALA A 173 30.61 -22.62 50.01
N THR A 174 31.74 -23.21 50.37
CA THR A 174 33.03 -22.48 50.36
C THR A 174 33.79 -22.79 49.09
N PHE A 175 34.78 -21.97 48.72
CA PHE A 175 35.70 -22.26 47.62
C PHE A 175 37.15 -21.99 48.01
N SER A 176 38.08 -22.85 47.55
CA SER A 176 39.49 -22.83 47.99
C SER A 176 40.49 -22.49 46.89
N SER A 177 40.02 -22.16 45.68
CA SER A 177 40.88 -21.67 44.59
C SER A 177 40.06 -20.95 43.53
N VAL A 178 40.60 -19.86 43.00
CA VAL A 178 40.00 -19.03 41.94
C VAL A 178 40.91 -19.08 40.71
N GLN A 179 40.38 -19.41 39.54
CA GLN A 179 41.11 -19.41 38.26
C GLN A 179 40.27 -18.76 37.17
N TYR A 180 40.84 -17.83 36.39
CA TYR A 180 40.13 -17.12 35.33
C TYR A 180 40.43 -17.70 33.94
N SER A 181 39.50 -17.54 33.00
CA SER A 181 39.78 -17.74 31.57
C SER A 181 40.69 -16.62 31.03
N GLN A 182 41.36 -16.85 29.89
CA GLN A 182 42.31 -15.88 29.30
C GLN A 182 41.67 -14.53 28.93
N ASP A 183 40.38 -14.52 28.64
CA ASP A 183 39.57 -13.34 28.36
C ASP A 183 38.85 -12.79 29.62
N PHE A 184 39.01 -13.44 30.78
CA PHE A 184 38.28 -13.19 32.03
C PHE A 184 36.74 -13.22 31.91
N SER A 185 36.16 -13.85 30.88
CA SER A 185 34.71 -14.05 30.82
C SER A 185 34.22 -15.11 31.80
N LYS A 186 35.10 -16.01 32.29
CA LYS A 186 34.72 -17.11 33.18
C LYS A 186 35.67 -17.22 34.37
N VAL A 187 35.12 -17.62 35.51
CA VAL A 187 35.87 -18.00 36.70
C VAL A 187 35.58 -19.46 37.05
N THR A 188 36.62 -20.23 37.32
CA THR A 188 36.55 -21.59 37.85
C THR A 188 36.86 -21.54 39.34
N LEU A 189 35.90 -21.96 40.14
CA LEU A 189 36.00 -22.06 41.60
C LEU A 189 36.05 -23.53 42.00
N ARG A 190 36.97 -23.90 42.89
CA ARG A 190 36.95 -25.25 43.50
C ARG A 190 36.14 -25.20 44.78
N CYS A 191 34.93 -25.76 44.74
CA CYS A 191 33.90 -25.58 45.77
C CYS A 191 33.78 -26.78 46.70
N ASN A 192 33.74 -26.53 48.01
CA ASN A 192 33.64 -27.51 49.07
C ASN A 192 32.30 -27.37 49.82
N GLY A 193 31.80 -28.47 50.40
CA GLY A 193 30.56 -28.49 51.19
C GLY A 193 29.27 -28.80 50.43
N ILE A 194 29.31 -28.90 49.09
CA ILE A 194 28.15 -29.23 48.24
C ILE A 194 27.90 -30.75 48.23
N ASP A 195 26.65 -31.17 48.49
CA ASP A 195 26.25 -32.59 48.49
C ASP A 195 26.34 -33.24 47.10
N ASP A 196 26.62 -34.54 47.09
CA ASP A 196 26.73 -35.40 45.91
C ASP A 196 25.49 -35.37 44.97
N LYS A 197 24.30 -35.04 45.48
CA LYS A 197 23.09 -34.84 44.67
C LYS A 197 23.01 -33.40 44.14
N GLN A 198 23.38 -32.41 44.95
CA GLN A 198 23.37 -30.99 44.60
C GLN A 198 24.31 -30.65 43.43
N TRP A 199 25.45 -31.35 43.28
CA TRP A 199 26.38 -31.16 42.15
C TRP A 199 25.72 -31.23 40.76
N LYS A 200 24.61 -31.98 40.60
CA LYS A 200 23.86 -32.06 39.34
C LYS A 200 22.91 -30.87 39.11
N GLN A 201 22.58 -30.13 40.16
CA GLN A 201 21.61 -29.02 40.16
C GLN A 201 22.28 -27.66 39.99
N LEU A 202 23.62 -27.59 40.09
CA LEU A 202 24.37 -26.33 40.01
C LEU A 202 24.30 -25.63 38.65
N LYS A 203 24.25 -26.38 37.53
CA LYS A 203 24.27 -25.78 36.18
C LYS A 203 23.00 -24.95 35.95
N GLY A 204 23.18 -23.69 35.53
CA GLY A 204 22.10 -22.72 35.32
C GLY A 204 21.69 -21.93 36.56
N LEU A 205 22.38 -22.09 37.70
CA LEU A 205 22.14 -21.25 38.88
C LEU A 205 22.93 -19.94 38.84
N SER A 206 22.30 -18.87 39.33
CA SER A 206 22.93 -17.58 39.56
C SER A 206 23.88 -17.68 40.76
N ALA A 207 25.12 -17.24 40.58
CA ALA A 207 26.17 -17.28 41.60
C ALA A 207 26.29 -15.94 42.36
N TYR A 208 26.46 -16.00 43.68
CA TYR A 208 26.59 -14.85 44.57
C TYR A 208 27.76 -15.03 45.55
N VAL A 209 28.75 -14.13 45.52
CA VAL A 209 29.86 -14.15 46.49
C VAL A 209 29.46 -13.40 47.75
N LYS A 210 29.69 -14.02 48.91
CA LYS A 210 29.30 -13.44 50.20
C LYS A 210 30.01 -12.10 50.43
N GLY A 211 29.25 -11.06 50.78
CA GLY A 211 29.74 -9.69 50.89
C GLY A 211 29.60 -8.84 49.62
N TYR A 212 29.43 -9.45 48.45
CA TYR A 212 29.07 -8.75 47.21
C TYR A 212 27.57 -8.91 46.93
N ASN A 213 26.79 -7.85 47.19
CA ASN A 213 25.31 -7.87 47.12
C ASN A 213 24.74 -7.91 45.68
N ARG A 214 25.47 -8.48 44.71
CA ARG A 214 25.04 -8.66 43.31
C ARG A 214 25.42 -10.05 42.80
N GLU A 215 24.70 -10.47 41.79
CA GLU A 215 24.94 -11.67 40.99
C GLU A 215 26.29 -11.55 40.26
N ILE A 216 27.22 -12.49 40.47
CA ILE A 216 28.54 -12.45 39.81
C ILE A 216 28.52 -13.05 38.40
N GLY A 217 27.60 -13.99 38.15
CA GLY A 217 27.51 -14.75 36.90
C GLY A 217 26.62 -15.99 37.02
N GLU A 218 26.58 -16.80 35.97
CA GLU A 218 25.79 -18.05 35.90
C GLU A 218 26.69 -19.28 35.81
N VAL A 219 26.34 -20.38 36.50
CA VAL A 219 27.11 -21.63 36.44
C VAL A 219 26.91 -22.35 35.10
N THR A 220 27.94 -22.35 34.26
CA THR A 220 27.92 -23.01 32.94
C THR A 220 28.38 -24.46 32.96
N LYS A 221 29.25 -24.84 33.92
CA LYS A 221 29.70 -26.22 34.13
C LYS A 221 29.91 -26.49 35.61
N ALA A 222 29.56 -27.68 36.07
CA ALA A 222 29.97 -28.21 37.37
C ALA A 222 30.58 -29.61 37.17
N ASN A 223 31.76 -29.87 37.73
CA ASN A 223 32.36 -31.21 37.78
C ASN A 223 32.46 -31.71 39.22
N ARG A 224 31.65 -32.73 39.53
CA ARG A 224 31.64 -33.43 40.81
C ARG A 224 32.96 -34.16 41.12
N GLN A 225 33.72 -34.60 40.11
CA GLN A 225 34.97 -35.35 40.32
C GLN A 225 36.12 -34.45 40.78
N ASP A 226 36.25 -33.25 40.20
CA ASP A 226 37.30 -32.29 40.56
C ASP A 226 36.90 -31.39 41.74
N HIS A 227 35.60 -31.39 42.07
CA HIS A 227 34.89 -30.40 42.88
C HIS A 227 35.01 -28.96 42.31
N THR A 228 34.87 -28.79 40.99
CA THR A 228 34.98 -27.49 40.31
C THR A 228 33.67 -26.99 39.73
N VAL A 229 33.46 -25.68 39.81
CA VAL A 229 32.31 -24.96 39.26
C VAL A 229 32.82 -23.83 38.36
N VAL A 230 32.40 -23.80 37.11
CA VAL A 230 32.74 -22.77 36.12
C VAL A 230 31.56 -21.82 35.98
N ILE A 231 31.78 -20.56 36.35
CA ILE A 231 30.81 -19.48 36.31
C ILE A 231 31.18 -18.54 35.16
N GLU A 232 30.23 -18.26 34.27
CA GLU A 232 30.37 -17.21 33.26
C GLU A 232 30.01 -15.87 33.90
N LEU A 233 31.00 -14.98 34.00
CA LEU A 233 30.93 -13.73 34.74
C LEU A 233 30.10 -12.67 33.99
N ASN A 234 29.24 -11.99 34.73
CA ASN A 234 28.54 -10.81 34.23
C ASN A 234 29.55 -9.75 33.78
N ALA A 235 29.29 -9.08 32.65
CA ALA A 235 30.27 -8.19 31.99
C ALA A 235 30.89 -7.12 32.92
N LYS A 236 30.13 -6.64 33.92
CA LYS A 236 30.64 -5.72 34.95
C LYS A 236 31.65 -6.39 35.89
N VAL A 237 31.38 -7.62 36.34
CA VAL A 237 32.30 -8.39 37.21
C VAL A 237 33.51 -8.86 36.41
N ALA A 238 33.34 -9.29 35.16
CA ALA A 238 34.46 -9.55 34.25
C ALA A 238 35.36 -8.31 34.08
N LYS A 239 34.79 -7.10 33.95
CA LYS A 239 35.55 -5.85 33.91
C LYS A 239 36.27 -5.55 35.23
N LEU A 240 35.59 -5.67 36.37
CA LEU A 240 36.21 -5.46 37.69
C LEU A 240 37.36 -6.46 37.92
N VAL A 241 37.19 -7.73 37.56
CA VAL A 241 38.25 -8.76 37.60
C VAL A 241 39.43 -8.40 36.68
N ARG A 242 39.18 -7.99 35.42
CA ARG A 242 40.24 -7.52 34.50
C ARG A 242 41.02 -6.33 35.07
N ASN A 243 40.38 -5.49 35.88
CA ASN A 243 40.98 -4.32 36.52
C ASN A 243 41.65 -4.62 37.88
N ASN A 244 41.59 -5.86 38.40
CA ASN A 244 41.89 -6.20 39.82
C ASN A 244 41.06 -5.42 40.86
N GLU A 245 39.85 -4.99 40.49
CA GLU A 245 38.88 -4.27 41.34
C GLU A 245 37.82 -5.21 41.96
N PHE A 246 37.92 -6.53 41.75
CA PHE A 246 37.02 -7.53 42.35
C PHE A 246 37.79 -8.52 43.23
N ASP A 247 37.33 -8.68 44.47
CA ASP A 247 37.94 -9.55 45.47
C ASP A 247 37.01 -10.71 45.87
N PHE A 248 37.60 -11.88 46.07
CA PHE A 248 36.94 -13.14 46.46
C PHE A 248 37.27 -13.55 47.92
N SER A 249 37.93 -12.67 48.70
CA SER A 249 38.48 -12.91 50.04
C SER A 249 37.53 -13.46 51.12
N THR A 250 36.22 -13.52 50.87
CA THR A 250 35.27 -14.13 51.81
C THR A 250 35.18 -15.66 51.69
N GLU A 251 35.74 -16.27 50.63
CA GLU A 251 35.75 -17.73 50.36
C GLU A 251 34.37 -18.43 50.37
N TYR A 252 33.25 -17.68 50.46
CA TYR A 252 31.88 -18.20 50.49
C TYR A 252 31.10 -17.81 49.23
N ILE A 253 30.39 -18.77 48.66
CA ILE A 253 29.54 -18.61 47.49
C ILE A 253 28.17 -19.26 47.73
N SER A 254 27.12 -18.64 47.20
CA SER A 254 25.76 -19.17 47.18
C SER A 254 25.29 -19.32 45.74
N PHE A 255 24.73 -20.48 45.40
CA PHE A 255 24.13 -20.75 44.09
C PHE A 255 22.62 -20.80 44.22
N SER A 256 21.93 -19.83 43.62
CA SER A 256 20.50 -19.60 43.82
C SER A 256 19.73 -19.57 42.51
N ASN A 257 18.49 -20.06 42.54
CA ASN A 257 17.53 -19.91 41.44
C ASN A 257 16.55 -18.73 41.66
N ALA A 258 16.84 -17.83 42.61
CA ALA A 258 15.97 -16.70 42.97
C ALA A 258 15.68 -15.76 41.78
N SER A 259 16.60 -15.67 40.82
CA SER A 259 16.45 -14.97 39.54
C SER A 259 15.25 -15.52 38.74
N THR A 260 15.31 -16.78 38.31
CA THR A 260 14.24 -17.49 37.58
C THR A 260 12.94 -17.56 38.40
N LYS A 261 13.04 -17.87 39.70
CA LYS A 261 11.91 -17.90 40.64
C LYS A 261 11.22 -16.54 40.75
N SER A 262 11.95 -15.42 40.62
CA SER A 262 11.39 -14.06 40.55
C SER A 262 10.69 -13.79 39.21
N GLN A 263 11.20 -14.32 38.09
CA GLN A 263 10.56 -14.19 36.78
C GLN A 263 9.24 -14.97 36.72
N LEU A 264 9.23 -16.25 37.10
CA LEU A 264 8.02 -17.09 37.16
C LEU A 264 6.95 -16.47 38.10
N ASN A 265 7.37 -15.91 39.24
CA ASN A 265 6.48 -15.16 40.13
C ASN A 265 5.89 -13.87 39.52
N ARG A 266 6.50 -13.29 38.48
CA ARG A 266 5.92 -12.15 37.73
C ARG A 266 4.89 -12.64 36.72
N LEU A 267 5.17 -13.73 36.01
CA LEU A 267 4.25 -14.35 35.05
C LEU A 267 2.94 -14.80 35.74
N LEU A 268 3.05 -15.50 36.88
CA LEU A 268 1.89 -15.89 37.70
C LEU A 268 1.08 -14.66 38.19
N LYS A 269 1.76 -13.58 38.60
CA LYS A 269 1.09 -12.32 38.97
C LYS A 269 0.46 -11.59 37.79
N GLY A 270 0.95 -11.80 36.57
CA GLY A 270 0.29 -11.33 35.35
C GLY A 270 -1.09 -11.96 35.18
N PHE A 271 -1.19 -13.28 35.34
CA PHE A 271 -2.47 -13.98 35.26
C PHE A 271 -3.45 -13.60 36.37
N GLU A 272 -3.00 -13.47 37.63
CA GLU A 272 -3.88 -12.97 38.70
C GLU A 272 -4.36 -11.54 38.42
N ARG A 273 -3.51 -10.65 37.87
CA ARG A 273 -3.95 -9.29 37.46
C ARG A 273 -4.97 -9.31 36.31
N LEU A 274 -4.87 -10.25 35.37
CA LEU A 274 -5.87 -10.41 34.31
C LEU A 274 -7.21 -10.91 34.89
N LYS A 275 -7.15 -11.88 35.79
CA LYS A 275 -8.28 -12.48 36.51
C LYS A 275 -9.01 -11.49 37.41
N GLU A 276 -8.28 -10.68 38.17
CA GLU A 276 -8.81 -9.53 38.93
C GLU A 276 -9.37 -8.40 38.05
N GLY A 277 -9.16 -8.43 36.73
CA GLY A 277 -9.60 -7.37 35.82
C GLY A 277 -8.83 -6.07 36.06
N LEU A 278 -7.50 -6.14 36.04
CA LEU A 278 -6.56 -5.02 36.22
C LEU A 278 -5.79 -4.69 34.93
N ALA A 279 -6.40 -4.95 33.77
CA ALA A 279 -5.88 -4.56 32.46
C ALA A 279 -6.25 -3.09 32.13
N ALA A 280 -5.47 -2.46 31.26
CA ALA A 280 -5.77 -1.12 30.72
C ALA A 280 -6.65 -1.16 29.45
N ASN A 281 -6.50 -2.17 28.59
CA ASN A 281 -7.39 -2.41 27.45
C ASN A 281 -8.68 -3.12 27.90
N ALA A 282 -9.84 -2.64 27.43
CA ALA A 282 -11.16 -3.17 27.78
C ALA A 282 -11.33 -4.65 27.42
N ASN A 283 -10.85 -5.02 26.24
CA ASN A 283 -11.08 -6.28 25.53
C ASN A 283 -9.90 -7.27 25.64
N LEU A 284 -8.90 -7.02 26.50
CA LEU A 284 -7.72 -7.88 26.60
C LEU A 284 -8.07 -9.36 26.89
N GLU A 285 -9.12 -9.58 27.68
CA GLU A 285 -9.61 -10.92 28.04
C GLU A 285 -10.21 -11.67 26.84
N THR A 286 -10.80 -10.98 25.86
CA THR A 286 -11.29 -11.61 24.63
C THR A 286 -10.15 -11.81 23.64
N ILE A 287 -9.30 -10.80 23.44
CA ILE A 287 -8.09 -10.83 22.59
C ILE A 287 -7.19 -12.04 22.90
N LEU A 288 -6.97 -12.34 24.20
CA LEU A 288 -6.11 -13.44 24.61
C LEU A 288 -6.75 -14.83 24.43
N PHE A 289 -8.07 -14.95 24.46
CA PHE A 289 -8.74 -16.25 24.68
C PHE A 289 -9.81 -16.64 23.66
N GLU A 290 -10.27 -15.72 22.81
CA GLU A 290 -11.21 -15.99 21.74
C GLU A 290 -10.46 -16.23 20.42
N ASP A 291 -10.95 -17.17 19.63
CA ASP A 291 -10.36 -17.43 18.32
C ASP A 291 -10.70 -16.29 17.33
N HIS A 292 -11.89 -15.70 17.46
CA HIS A 292 -12.31 -14.47 16.76
C HIS A 292 -12.68 -13.39 17.79
N PRO A 293 -11.71 -12.64 18.35
CA PRO A 293 -11.98 -11.63 19.35
C PRO A 293 -12.77 -10.44 18.77
N THR A 294 -13.70 -9.90 19.55
CA THR A 294 -14.37 -8.63 19.21
C THR A 294 -13.41 -7.46 19.41
N ILE A 295 -13.24 -6.62 18.39
CA ILE A 295 -12.33 -5.46 18.37
C ILE A 295 -13.13 -4.19 18.03
N ALA A 296 -12.79 -3.06 18.65
CA ALA A 296 -13.35 -1.76 18.26
C ALA A 296 -13.01 -1.36 16.80
N GLU A 297 -13.96 -0.74 16.12
CA GLU A 297 -13.77 -0.20 14.78
C GLU A 297 -12.64 0.86 14.74
N ARG A 298 -11.87 0.90 13.64
CA ARG A 298 -10.90 1.99 13.43
C ARG A 298 -11.64 3.32 13.35
N LYS A 299 -10.96 4.40 13.75
CA LYS A 299 -11.33 5.74 13.29
C LYS A 299 -11.10 5.85 11.79
N THR A 300 -12.11 6.32 11.06
CA THR A 300 -11.86 6.97 9.75
C THR A 300 -11.09 8.26 10.00
N ASP A 301 -10.44 8.76 8.94
CA ASP A 301 -9.88 10.12 8.89
C ASP A 301 -8.75 10.35 9.93
N VAL A 302 -7.57 9.78 9.63
CA VAL A 302 -6.31 10.13 10.28
C VAL A 302 -5.31 10.53 9.20
N ASP A 303 -5.21 11.83 8.93
CA ASP A 303 -4.16 12.39 8.08
C ASP A 303 -2.82 12.37 8.84
N LEU A 304 -1.73 12.00 8.16
CA LEU A 304 -0.42 11.74 8.75
C LEU A 304 0.72 12.24 7.85
N GLU A 305 1.40 13.29 8.31
CA GLU A 305 2.72 13.70 7.81
C GLU A 305 3.77 12.67 8.26
N PHE A 306 4.18 11.78 7.36
CA PHE A 306 5.21 10.76 7.64
C PHE A 306 6.61 11.38 7.73
N HIS A 307 7.35 11.04 8.80
CA HIS A 307 8.74 11.49 8.96
C HIS A 307 9.72 10.65 8.12
N ASN A 308 9.49 9.34 8.02
CA ASN A 308 10.31 8.43 7.24
C ASN A 308 9.74 8.26 5.82
N ASN A 309 10.62 8.05 4.82
CA ASN A 309 10.19 7.66 3.48
C ASN A 309 9.71 6.20 3.47
N LEU A 310 8.43 6.00 3.80
CA LEU A 310 7.79 4.69 3.88
C LEU A 310 7.14 4.28 2.55
N ASN A 311 7.14 2.97 2.27
CA ASN A 311 6.38 2.38 1.16
C ASN A 311 4.88 2.19 1.51
N GLU A 312 4.06 1.79 0.53
CA GLU A 312 2.61 1.59 0.69
C GLU A 312 2.24 0.67 1.88
N TYR A 313 2.88 -0.51 1.99
CA TYR A 313 2.60 -1.48 3.06
C TYR A 313 2.97 -0.93 4.45
N GLN A 314 4.04 -0.15 4.52
CA GLN A 314 4.50 0.50 5.75
C GLN A 314 3.59 1.67 6.14
N ARG A 315 3.15 2.51 5.19
CA ARG A 315 2.17 3.58 5.45
C ARG A 315 0.84 3.01 5.93
N ASP A 316 0.31 1.99 5.27
CA ASP A 316 -0.89 1.25 5.69
C ASP A 316 -0.79 0.73 7.12
N ALA A 317 0.35 0.13 7.47
CA ALA A 317 0.60 -0.41 8.79
C ALA A 317 0.68 0.69 9.87
N VAL A 318 1.29 1.84 9.57
CA VAL A 318 1.32 3.01 10.47
C VAL A 318 -0.09 3.60 10.62
N ILE A 319 -0.78 3.92 9.53
CA ILE A 319 -2.15 4.48 9.54
C ILE A 319 -3.07 3.56 10.35
N GLY A 320 -3.03 2.25 10.08
CA GLY A 320 -3.82 1.26 10.80
C GLY A 320 -3.48 1.16 12.28
N ALA A 321 -2.19 1.12 12.63
CA ALA A 321 -1.76 1.07 14.03
C ALA A 321 -2.05 2.37 14.80
N VAL A 322 -2.07 3.54 14.14
CA VAL A 322 -2.46 4.82 14.76
C VAL A 322 -3.98 4.91 14.95
N SER A 323 -4.77 4.57 13.91
CA SER A 323 -6.23 4.71 13.86
C SER A 323 -7.03 3.64 14.63
N ALA A 324 -6.47 2.47 14.90
CA ALA A 324 -7.07 1.46 15.78
C ALA A 324 -7.27 2.00 17.22
N GLU A 325 -8.28 1.51 17.93
CA GLU A 325 -8.47 1.81 19.37
C GLU A 325 -7.93 0.70 20.29
N ASP A 326 -8.24 -0.57 19.99
CA ASP A 326 -7.87 -1.72 20.84
C ASP A 326 -6.56 -2.42 20.44
N LEU A 327 -6.54 -3.02 19.24
CA LEU A 327 -5.51 -3.97 18.80
C LEU A 327 -5.15 -3.74 17.33
N TYR A 328 -3.86 -3.86 17.04
CA TYR A 328 -3.31 -3.94 15.69
C TYR A 328 -2.21 -5.01 15.59
N VAL A 329 -2.08 -5.66 14.43
CA VAL A 329 -1.13 -6.77 14.23
C VAL A 329 -0.35 -6.61 12.92
N ILE A 330 0.97 -6.59 13.01
CA ILE A 330 1.90 -6.34 11.88
C ILE A 330 2.76 -7.59 11.66
N GLN A 331 2.45 -8.35 10.60
CA GLN A 331 3.26 -9.46 10.11
C GLN A 331 4.41 -8.88 9.27
N GLY A 332 5.64 -8.98 9.78
CA GLY A 332 6.83 -8.38 9.19
C GLY A 332 7.93 -9.39 8.91
N PRO A 333 7.95 -9.97 7.70
CA PRO A 333 9.03 -10.86 7.22
C PRO A 333 10.44 -10.25 7.34
N PRO A 334 11.51 -11.05 7.19
CA PRO A 334 12.89 -10.58 7.23
C PRO A 334 13.15 -9.41 6.25
N GLY A 335 13.81 -8.36 6.73
CA GLY A 335 14.20 -7.21 5.89
C GLY A 335 13.11 -6.20 5.53
N THR A 336 11.87 -6.38 6.00
CA THR A 336 10.70 -5.57 5.58
C THR A 336 10.52 -4.22 6.29
N GLY A 337 11.45 -3.86 7.18
CA GLY A 337 11.43 -2.57 7.88
C GLY A 337 10.53 -2.50 9.11
N LYS A 338 10.22 -3.63 9.78
CA LYS A 338 9.48 -3.67 11.07
C LYS A 338 9.85 -2.53 12.02
N THR A 339 11.15 -2.36 12.28
CA THR A 339 11.68 -1.38 13.23
C THR A 339 11.50 0.07 12.74
N THR A 340 11.46 0.31 11.43
CA THR A 340 11.12 1.62 10.84
C THR A 340 9.63 1.95 11.06
N VAL A 341 8.75 0.95 10.88
CA VAL A 341 7.31 1.10 11.15
C VAL A 341 7.04 1.34 12.64
N ILE A 342 7.75 0.63 13.53
CA ILE A 342 7.70 0.87 14.99
C ILE A 342 8.17 2.30 15.32
N SER A 343 9.25 2.77 14.70
CA SER A 343 9.78 4.13 14.89
C SER A 343 8.75 5.19 14.47
N GLU A 344 8.15 5.06 13.28
CA GLU A 344 7.10 5.98 12.81
C GLU A 344 5.86 5.96 13.71
N ILE A 345 5.36 4.79 14.13
CA ILE A 345 4.22 4.69 15.06
C ILE A 345 4.54 5.42 16.38
N CYS A 346 5.77 5.31 16.88
CA CYS A 346 6.21 6.01 18.09
C CYS A 346 6.28 7.53 17.89
N TYR A 347 6.78 8.00 16.73
CA TYR A 347 6.78 9.42 16.37
C TYR A 347 5.36 9.99 16.30
N GLN A 348 4.44 9.34 15.57
CA GLN A 348 3.05 9.80 15.44
C GLN A 348 2.31 9.78 16.80
N ASN A 349 2.54 8.76 17.62
CA ASN A 349 2.03 8.73 19.01
C ASN A 349 2.61 9.88 19.85
N ALA A 350 3.91 10.18 19.73
CA ALA A 350 4.56 11.25 20.49
C ALA A 350 4.10 12.64 20.06
N LYS A 351 3.90 12.87 18.74
CA LYS A 351 3.29 14.08 18.16
C LYS A 351 1.86 14.28 18.67
N ALA A 352 1.11 13.19 18.84
CA ALA A 352 -0.21 13.18 19.48
C ALA A 352 -0.20 13.24 21.03
N GLY A 353 0.98 13.40 21.66
CA GLY A 353 1.14 13.51 23.12
C GLY A 353 0.91 12.20 23.91
N LEU A 354 0.86 11.05 23.25
CA LEU A 354 0.58 9.74 23.84
C LEU A 354 1.84 9.08 24.41
N LYS A 355 1.71 8.33 25.51
CA LYS A 355 2.83 7.57 26.08
C LYS A 355 2.91 6.16 25.50
N THR A 356 4.05 5.80 24.90
CA THR A 356 4.28 4.50 24.26
C THR A 356 5.24 3.63 25.07
N LEU A 357 4.89 2.36 25.28
CA LEU A 357 5.79 1.30 25.76
C LEU A 357 6.24 0.45 24.58
N ILE A 358 7.54 0.29 24.37
CA ILE A 358 8.10 -0.73 23.49
C ILE A 358 8.55 -1.91 24.37
N ALA A 359 8.06 -3.10 24.06
CA ALA A 359 8.44 -4.35 24.70
C ALA A 359 8.99 -5.37 23.70
N SER A 360 9.90 -6.23 24.15
CA SER A 360 10.28 -7.45 23.43
C SER A 360 10.81 -8.51 24.41
N GLN A 361 11.01 -9.74 23.94
CA GLN A 361 11.59 -10.82 24.72
C GLN A 361 13.07 -10.56 25.04
N SER A 362 13.83 -9.98 24.10
CA SER A 362 15.28 -9.77 24.23
C SER A 362 15.67 -8.30 24.40
N ASN A 363 16.80 -8.02 25.07
CA ASN A 363 17.33 -6.66 25.19
C ASN A 363 17.72 -6.08 23.82
N LEU A 364 18.44 -6.85 22.99
CA LEU A 364 18.88 -6.46 21.65
C LEU A 364 17.71 -5.97 20.77
N ALA A 365 16.55 -6.64 20.80
CA ALA A 365 15.39 -6.20 20.02
C ALA A 365 14.83 -4.85 20.51
N VAL A 366 14.79 -4.62 21.84
CA VAL A 366 14.40 -3.32 22.41
C VAL A 366 15.42 -2.24 22.05
N ASP A 367 16.72 -2.55 22.18
CA ASP A 367 17.80 -1.59 21.95
C ASP A 367 17.86 -1.18 20.46
N ASN A 368 17.70 -2.13 19.53
CA ASN A 368 17.53 -1.87 18.10
C ASN A 368 16.30 -0.99 17.81
N ALA A 369 15.18 -1.22 18.50
CA ALA A 369 13.95 -0.42 18.33
C ALA A 369 14.11 1.02 18.84
N LEU A 370 14.83 1.21 19.95
CA LEU A 370 15.14 2.55 20.47
C LEU A 370 16.18 3.28 19.61
N GLY A 371 17.21 2.59 19.11
CA GLY A 371 18.22 3.18 18.21
C GLY A 371 17.63 3.78 16.95
N ARG A 372 16.52 3.21 16.42
CA ARG A 372 15.80 3.73 15.24
C ARG A 372 14.90 4.94 15.53
N LEU A 373 14.76 5.38 16.78
CA LEU A 373 14.08 6.64 17.15
C LEU A 373 15.04 7.84 17.15
N LEU A 374 16.36 7.62 17.13
CA LEU A 374 17.39 8.67 17.24
C LEU A 374 17.37 9.73 16.12
N SER A 375 16.71 9.44 15.00
CA SER A 375 16.52 10.39 13.91
C SER A 375 15.64 11.58 14.31
N ASN A 376 14.83 11.45 15.37
CA ASN A 376 13.89 12.49 15.80
C ASN A 376 14.25 13.05 17.19
N LYS A 377 14.51 14.36 17.26
CA LYS A 377 14.96 15.05 18.49
C LYS A 377 13.84 15.32 19.50
N ASP A 378 12.57 15.27 19.10
CA ASP A 378 11.42 15.60 19.95
C ASP A 378 10.94 14.44 20.82
N ILE A 379 11.32 13.20 20.47
CA ILE A 379 10.97 11.99 21.21
C ILE A 379 11.92 11.82 22.39
N ARG A 380 11.42 11.97 23.62
CA ARG A 380 12.17 11.57 24.83
C ARG A 380 12.10 10.06 25.00
N ILE A 381 13.24 9.39 25.03
CA ILE A 381 13.39 7.93 25.02
C ILE A 381 14.01 7.46 26.33
N LEU A 382 13.33 6.54 27.04
CA LEU A 382 13.85 5.95 28.28
C LEU A 382 13.98 4.42 28.15
N ARG A 383 15.17 3.89 28.41
CA ARG A 383 15.44 2.45 28.44
C ARG A 383 15.46 1.95 29.88
N TYR A 384 14.48 1.12 30.24
CA TYR A 384 14.41 0.47 31.54
C TYR A 384 14.88 -0.99 31.46
N GLY A 385 15.83 -1.37 32.32
CA GLY A 385 16.41 -2.70 32.40
C GLY A 385 17.62 -2.76 33.34
N ARG A 386 18.32 -3.89 33.39
CA ARG A 386 19.64 -3.97 34.04
C ARG A 386 20.66 -3.31 33.11
N THR A 387 21.38 -2.28 33.54
CA THR A 387 22.46 -1.60 32.77
C THR A 387 23.53 -2.55 32.24
N GLU A 388 23.76 -3.66 32.96
CA GLU A 388 24.72 -4.72 32.62
C GLU A 388 24.22 -5.67 31.51
N SER A 389 22.97 -5.51 31.05
CA SER A 389 22.31 -6.36 30.05
C SER A 389 21.75 -5.56 28.86
N ILE A 390 22.15 -4.30 28.72
CA ILE A 390 21.71 -3.36 27.67
C ILE A 390 22.88 -3.09 26.73
N GLU A 391 22.63 -3.15 25.42
CA GLU A 391 23.66 -2.93 24.39
C GLU A 391 24.16 -1.48 24.38
N GLU A 392 25.37 -1.21 23.85
CA GLU A 392 25.98 0.14 23.88
C GLU A 392 25.09 1.23 23.23
N GLU A 393 24.26 0.88 22.24
CA GLU A 393 23.27 1.78 21.66
C GLU A 393 22.16 2.15 22.68
N GLY A 394 21.66 1.16 23.40
CA GLY A 394 20.60 1.33 24.42
C GLY A 394 21.07 2.07 25.68
N LYS A 395 22.36 2.03 26.00
CA LYS A 395 22.95 2.71 27.18
C LYS A 395 22.84 4.23 27.14
N LYS A 396 22.58 4.85 26.00
CA LYS A 396 22.33 6.30 25.90
C LYS A 396 21.00 6.72 26.54
N PHE A 397 20.05 5.79 26.66
CA PHE A 397 18.68 6.06 27.10
C PHE A 397 18.37 5.57 28.52
N ILE A 398 19.33 4.98 29.24
CA ILE A 398 19.09 4.53 30.61
C ILE A 398 18.95 5.73 31.55
N GLU A 399 18.18 5.56 32.63
CA GLU A 399 17.91 6.63 33.61
C GLU A 399 19.19 7.26 34.20
N GLU A 400 20.30 6.50 34.23
CA GLU A 400 21.62 6.95 34.69
C GLU A 400 22.29 7.94 33.71
N ASN A 401 22.02 7.86 32.39
CA ASN A 401 22.76 8.59 31.34
C ASN A 401 21.92 9.60 30.53
N VAL A 402 20.58 9.57 30.61
CA VAL A 402 19.70 10.41 29.76
C VAL A 402 19.96 11.91 29.89
N ALA A 403 20.41 12.40 31.06
CA ALA A 403 20.70 13.81 31.27
C ALA A 403 21.97 14.26 30.52
N ASP A 404 23.05 13.49 30.60
CA ASP A 404 24.29 13.75 29.86
C ASP A 404 24.10 13.62 28.35
N TYR A 405 23.36 12.59 27.92
CA TYR A 405 23.03 12.42 26.50
C TYR A 405 22.20 13.59 25.96
N TRP A 406 21.17 14.02 26.71
CA TRP A 406 20.37 15.18 26.34
C TRP A 406 21.17 16.48 26.37
N LYS A 407 22.04 16.71 27.36
CA LYS A 407 22.95 17.85 27.43
C LYS A 407 23.84 17.91 26.20
N ALA A 408 24.50 16.80 25.85
CA ALA A 408 25.40 16.72 24.69
C ALA A 408 24.65 17.00 23.37
N GLN A 409 23.54 16.30 23.13
CA GLN A 409 22.74 16.45 21.90
C GLN A 409 22.15 17.86 21.75
N THR A 410 21.69 18.47 22.85
CA THR A 410 21.12 19.82 22.85
C THR A 410 22.21 20.89 22.68
N TYR A 411 23.36 20.73 23.34
CA TYR A 411 24.51 21.63 23.19
C TYR A 411 25.07 21.59 21.76
N GLU A 412 25.19 20.41 21.15
CA GLU A 412 25.59 20.26 19.74
C GLU A 412 24.59 20.93 18.79
N ALA A 413 23.28 20.67 18.98
CA ALA A 413 22.24 21.27 18.16
C ALA A 413 22.23 22.81 18.25
N ILE A 414 22.26 23.38 19.46
CA ILE A 414 22.28 24.83 19.68
C ILE A 414 23.59 25.44 19.14
N THR A 415 24.74 24.77 19.31
CA THR A 415 26.01 25.24 18.74
C THR A 415 25.97 25.28 17.21
N HIS A 416 25.33 24.30 16.57
CA HIS A 416 25.11 24.32 15.12
C HIS A 416 24.16 25.45 14.69
N GLU A 417 23.05 25.67 15.40
CA GLU A 417 22.14 26.78 15.11
C GLU A 417 22.82 28.16 15.27
N ILE A 418 23.66 28.33 16.30
CA ILE A 418 24.49 29.53 16.50
C ILE A 418 25.47 29.72 15.35
N SER A 419 26.08 28.65 14.83
CA SER A 419 26.98 28.75 13.67
C SER A 419 26.30 29.25 12.39
N GLN A 420 24.97 29.15 12.30
CA GLN A 420 24.16 29.65 11.18
C GLN A 420 23.61 31.07 11.40
N HIS A 421 23.75 31.68 12.58
CA HIS A 421 23.13 32.98 12.91
C HIS A 421 23.40 34.06 11.86
N GLN A 422 24.62 34.11 11.31
CA GLN A 422 25.06 35.10 10.32
C GLN A 422 24.39 34.96 8.95
N THR A 423 23.91 33.76 8.57
CA THR A 423 23.27 33.51 7.27
C THR A 423 21.75 33.36 7.38
N LYS A 424 21.22 33.09 8.57
CA LYS A 424 19.82 32.70 8.77
C LYS A 424 18.82 33.83 8.51
N GLU A 425 19.21 35.06 8.81
CA GLU A 425 18.41 36.25 8.45
C GLU A 425 18.37 36.45 6.93
N GLN A 426 19.52 36.28 6.25
CA GLN A 426 19.57 36.36 4.78
C GLN A 426 18.72 35.26 4.14
N GLN A 427 18.84 34.01 4.57
CA GLN A 427 18.05 32.88 4.06
C GLN A 427 16.53 33.09 4.19
N LEU A 428 16.06 33.67 5.29
CA LEU A 428 14.63 33.99 5.46
C LEU A 428 14.19 35.14 4.55
N ASN A 429 15.05 36.12 4.28
CA ASN A 429 14.77 37.17 3.30
C ASN A 429 14.80 36.64 1.86
N ASP A 430 15.70 35.71 1.52
CA ASP A 430 15.77 35.04 0.23
C ASP A 430 14.48 34.20 -0.02
N GLU A 431 14.00 33.46 1.01
CA GLU A 431 12.71 32.74 0.96
C GLU A 431 11.52 33.71 0.75
N ILE A 432 11.50 34.86 1.43
CA ILE A 432 10.46 35.89 1.25
C ILE A 432 10.54 36.50 -0.15
N GLN A 433 11.74 36.76 -0.68
CA GLN A 433 11.92 37.31 -2.02
C GLN A 433 11.36 36.33 -3.07
N GLN A 434 11.71 35.04 -3.00
CA GLN A 434 11.17 34.03 -3.91
C GLN A 434 9.63 33.98 -3.86
N CYS A 435 9.04 33.94 -2.65
CA CYS A 435 7.57 33.97 -2.50
C CYS A 435 6.96 35.24 -3.09
N THR A 436 7.64 36.38 -3.01
CA THR A 436 7.19 37.67 -3.54
C THR A 436 7.27 37.72 -5.07
N GLU A 437 8.32 37.16 -5.67
CA GLU A 437 8.47 37.00 -7.12
C GLU A 437 7.41 36.04 -7.70
N GLU A 438 7.15 34.92 -7.01
CA GLU A 438 6.07 34.00 -7.37
C GLU A 438 4.68 34.67 -7.29
N ILE A 439 4.38 35.40 -6.21
CA ILE A 439 3.15 36.22 -6.09
C ILE A 439 3.05 37.25 -7.23
N GLY A 440 4.16 37.88 -7.63
CA GLY A 440 4.19 38.81 -8.77
C GLY A 440 3.71 38.15 -10.05
N SER A 441 4.31 37.01 -10.41
CA SER A 441 3.92 36.23 -11.59
C SER A 441 2.46 35.74 -11.56
N LEU A 442 1.97 35.39 -10.36
CA LEU A 442 0.57 34.97 -10.17
C LEU A 442 -0.41 36.15 -10.30
N LYS A 443 -0.02 37.37 -9.89
CA LYS A 443 -0.85 38.58 -10.05
C LYS A 443 -0.89 39.10 -11.49
N GLU A 444 0.18 38.93 -12.26
CA GLU A 444 0.14 39.12 -13.72
C GLU A 444 -0.82 38.14 -14.39
N LYS A 445 -0.80 36.86 -13.97
CA LYS A 445 -1.76 35.85 -14.45
C LYS A 445 -3.20 36.16 -14.00
N GLU A 446 -3.39 36.63 -12.77
CA GLU A 446 -4.68 37.05 -12.21
C GLU A 446 -5.34 38.12 -13.08
N GLN A 447 -4.60 39.21 -13.38
CA GLN A 447 -5.09 40.27 -14.26
C GLN A 447 -5.44 39.74 -15.66
N HIS A 448 -4.58 38.91 -16.26
CA HIS A 448 -4.84 38.39 -17.60
C HIS A 448 -6.06 37.45 -17.66
N LEU A 449 -6.31 36.67 -16.60
CA LEU A 449 -7.53 35.86 -16.49
C LEU A 449 -8.79 36.73 -16.33
N GLU A 450 -8.71 37.85 -15.60
CA GLU A 450 -9.83 38.80 -15.51
C GLU A 450 -10.11 39.52 -16.83
N GLU A 451 -9.08 39.85 -17.62
CA GLU A 451 -9.22 40.36 -18.99
C GLU A 451 -9.93 39.32 -19.89
N GLN A 452 -9.51 38.05 -19.87
CA GLN A 452 -10.16 36.96 -20.62
C GLN A 452 -11.63 36.76 -20.23
N ILE A 453 -12.00 36.93 -18.96
CA ILE A 453 -13.41 36.87 -18.50
C ILE A 453 -14.23 37.99 -19.14
N ILE A 454 -13.68 39.20 -19.26
CA ILE A 454 -14.36 40.34 -19.89
C ILE A 454 -14.53 40.09 -21.40
N GLU A 455 -13.50 39.62 -22.09
CA GLU A 455 -13.60 39.25 -23.52
C GLU A 455 -14.65 38.15 -23.76
N LYS A 456 -14.66 37.11 -22.91
CA LYS A 456 -15.64 36.02 -22.93
C LYS A 456 -17.07 36.53 -22.76
N GLN A 457 -17.32 37.48 -21.86
CA GLN A 457 -18.65 38.09 -21.68
C GLN A 457 -19.09 38.90 -22.91
N GLN A 458 -18.18 39.70 -23.49
CA GLN A 458 -18.47 40.45 -24.72
C GLN A 458 -18.74 39.52 -25.91
N ALA A 459 -18.00 38.42 -26.04
CA ALA A 459 -18.24 37.39 -27.05
C ALA A 459 -19.61 36.71 -26.89
N GLN A 460 -20.05 36.41 -25.66
CA GLN A 460 -21.38 35.84 -25.40
C GLN A 460 -22.50 36.80 -25.83
N GLU A 461 -22.38 38.10 -25.54
CA GLU A 461 -23.38 39.10 -25.97
C GLU A 461 -23.37 39.28 -27.50
N LYS A 462 -22.20 39.32 -28.12
CA LYS A 462 -22.07 39.42 -29.59
C LYS A 462 -22.68 38.20 -30.30
N LEU A 463 -22.42 36.99 -29.82
CA LEU A 463 -22.92 35.74 -30.40
C LEU A 463 -24.46 35.65 -30.33
N LYS A 464 -25.05 36.12 -29.22
CA LYS A 464 -26.50 36.26 -29.06
C LYS A 464 -27.12 37.18 -30.14
N ASN A 465 -26.46 38.27 -30.50
CA ASN A 465 -26.94 39.19 -31.54
C ASN A 465 -26.83 38.56 -32.94
N ILE A 466 -25.68 37.96 -33.28
CA ILE A 466 -25.46 37.27 -34.57
C ILE A 466 -26.50 36.15 -34.79
N THR A 467 -26.86 35.43 -33.72
CA THR A 467 -27.89 34.36 -33.76
C THR A 467 -29.26 34.88 -34.20
N VAL A 468 -29.62 36.12 -33.82
CA VAL A 468 -30.87 36.77 -34.24
C VAL A 468 -30.83 37.15 -35.72
N GLU A 469 -29.74 37.75 -36.19
CA GLU A 469 -29.58 38.16 -37.60
C GLU A 469 -29.62 36.96 -38.56
N ILE A 470 -28.96 35.85 -38.21
CA ILE A 470 -28.98 34.61 -38.99
C ILE A 470 -30.40 34.03 -39.08
N ALA A 471 -31.18 34.10 -37.99
CA ALA A 471 -32.57 33.64 -37.99
C ALA A 471 -33.48 34.52 -38.88
N GLU A 472 -33.25 35.84 -38.89
CA GLU A 472 -34.03 36.77 -39.71
C GLU A 472 -33.69 36.67 -41.21
N LEU A 473 -32.42 36.45 -41.58
CA LEU A 473 -32.02 36.14 -42.96
C LEU A 473 -32.64 34.84 -43.48
N LYS A 474 -32.65 33.78 -42.65
CA LYS A 474 -33.25 32.47 -43.03
C LYS A 474 -34.75 32.60 -43.30
N LYS A 475 -35.46 33.52 -42.63
CA LYS A 475 -36.86 33.86 -42.89
C LYS A 475 -37.10 34.54 -44.24
N GLN A 476 -36.13 35.30 -44.77
CA GLN A 476 -36.22 36.01 -46.05
C GLN A 476 -35.88 35.13 -47.27
N ILE A 477 -34.88 34.24 -47.14
CA ILE A 477 -34.37 33.41 -48.26
C ILE A 477 -35.40 32.36 -48.73
N ILE A 478 -36.18 31.78 -47.81
CA ILE A 478 -37.14 30.69 -48.09
C ILE A 478 -38.20 31.08 -49.14
N PRO A 479 -38.97 32.18 -49.01
CA PRO A 479 -39.96 32.56 -50.03
C PRO A 479 -39.33 32.93 -51.37
N LEU A 480 -38.18 33.62 -51.38
CA LEU A 480 -37.52 34.05 -52.62
C LEU A 480 -37.07 32.87 -53.50
N LYS A 481 -36.57 31.78 -52.90
CA LYS A 481 -36.25 30.55 -53.66
C LYS A 481 -37.49 29.96 -54.35
N LYS A 482 -38.63 29.92 -53.64
CA LYS A 482 -39.87 29.31 -54.13
C LYS A 482 -40.54 30.08 -55.27
N GLU A 483 -40.37 31.41 -55.33
CA GLU A 483 -40.85 32.20 -56.47
C GLU A 483 -39.90 32.10 -57.68
N ARG A 484 -38.57 32.02 -57.45
CA ARG A 484 -37.59 31.77 -58.53
C ARG A 484 -37.91 30.50 -59.32
N GLU A 485 -38.17 29.39 -58.64
CA GLU A 485 -38.42 28.08 -59.26
C GLU A 485 -39.62 28.12 -60.25
N LYS A 486 -40.70 28.85 -59.92
CA LYS A 486 -41.86 29.03 -60.82
C LYS A 486 -41.52 29.82 -62.09
N VAL A 487 -40.63 30.81 -61.98
CA VAL A 487 -40.18 31.63 -63.11
C VAL A 487 -39.31 30.82 -64.05
N GLU A 488 -38.41 29.98 -63.51
CA GLU A 488 -37.60 29.03 -64.30
C GLU A 488 -38.48 28.06 -65.09
N GLU A 489 -39.46 27.44 -64.44
CA GLU A 489 -40.48 26.58 -65.08
C GLU A 489 -41.26 27.26 -66.21
N SER A 490 -41.42 28.58 -66.17
CA SER A 490 -42.18 29.35 -67.17
C SER A 490 -41.31 29.71 -68.38
N ILE A 491 -40.05 30.10 -68.14
CA ILE A 491 -39.07 30.39 -69.20
C ILE A 491 -38.78 29.14 -70.04
N GLU A 492 -38.68 27.96 -69.42
CA GLU A 492 -38.43 26.71 -70.15
C GLU A 492 -39.58 26.37 -71.11
N LYS A 493 -40.84 26.59 -70.69
CA LYS A 493 -42.03 26.42 -71.55
C LYS A 493 -42.02 27.39 -72.74
N LEU A 494 -41.55 28.63 -72.55
CA LEU A 494 -41.43 29.64 -73.62
C LEU A 494 -40.27 29.32 -74.60
N ARG A 495 -39.10 28.90 -74.11
CA ARG A 495 -37.96 28.49 -74.97
C ARG A 495 -38.35 27.34 -75.91
N ASN A 496 -39.04 26.33 -75.39
CA ASN A 496 -39.58 25.19 -76.16
C ASN A 496 -40.63 25.58 -77.23
N ALA A 497 -41.24 26.77 -77.12
CA ALA A 497 -42.12 27.33 -78.16
C ALA A 497 -41.32 28.12 -79.20
N GLN A 498 -40.35 28.92 -78.77
CA GLN A 498 -39.50 29.74 -79.64
C GLN A 498 -38.69 28.90 -80.65
N GLU A 499 -38.10 27.78 -80.21
CA GLU A 499 -37.30 26.88 -81.05
C GLU A 499 -38.11 26.27 -82.22
N LYS A 500 -39.38 25.94 -81.98
CA LYS A 500 -40.33 25.40 -82.97
C LYS A 500 -40.77 26.44 -84.02
N ILE A 501 -40.64 27.73 -83.71
CA ILE A 501 -40.91 28.82 -84.66
C ILE A 501 -39.64 29.12 -85.48
N ASN A 502 -38.47 29.18 -84.82
CA ASN A 502 -37.18 29.42 -85.47
C ASN A 502 -36.81 28.36 -86.51
N THR A 503 -37.04 27.08 -86.21
CA THR A 503 -36.83 25.98 -87.17
C THR A 503 -37.64 26.18 -88.45
N ARG A 504 -38.92 26.55 -88.35
CA ARG A 504 -39.79 26.79 -89.51
C ARG A 504 -39.44 28.06 -90.30
N LEU A 505 -38.86 29.08 -89.66
CA LEU A 505 -38.36 30.27 -90.36
C LEU A 505 -37.11 29.95 -91.18
N ASN A 506 -36.16 29.19 -90.63
CA ASN A 506 -34.94 28.79 -91.35
C ASN A 506 -35.25 27.93 -92.58
N GLU A 507 -36.27 27.06 -92.52
CA GLU A 507 -36.76 26.30 -93.69
C GLU A 507 -37.23 27.22 -94.83
N LEU A 508 -37.83 28.38 -94.52
CA LEU A 508 -38.33 29.33 -95.52
C LEU A 508 -37.21 30.22 -96.07
N THR A 509 -36.37 30.79 -95.19
CA THR A 509 -35.24 31.65 -95.59
C THR A 509 -34.29 30.94 -96.56
N ASN A 510 -33.94 29.67 -96.28
CA ASN A 510 -33.04 28.87 -97.11
C ASN A 510 -33.59 28.57 -98.53
N GLN A 511 -34.92 28.63 -98.71
CA GLN A 511 -35.53 28.45 -100.03
C GLN A 511 -35.49 29.76 -100.85
N ILE A 512 -35.61 30.92 -100.20
CA ILE A 512 -35.51 32.25 -100.82
C ILE A 512 -34.06 32.51 -101.27
N SER A 513 -33.09 32.26 -100.40
CA SER A 513 -31.68 32.65 -100.59
C SER A 513 -30.93 31.88 -101.69
N ALA A 514 -31.53 30.86 -102.30
CA ALA A 514 -30.91 30.09 -103.37
C ALA A 514 -30.80 30.87 -104.69
N ILE A 515 -31.48 32.03 -104.81
CA ILE A 515 -31.96 32.62 -106.06
C ILE A 515 -31.79 34.17 -106.03
N GLY A 516 -31.60 34.81 -107.19
CA GLY A 516 -30.84 36.07 -107.38
C GLY A 516 -30.49 36.36 -108.86
N SER A 517 -29.75 37.43 -109.21
CA SER A 517 -29.56 37.78 -110.64
C SER A 517 -28.16 38.29 -111.02
N ILE A 518 -28.00 38.90 -112.21
CA ILE A 518 -26.95 38.54 -113.18
C ILE A 518 -26.30 39.75 -113.87
N GLU A 519 -24.98 39.75 -114.09
CA GLU A 519 -24.36 39.98 -115.43
C GLU A 519 -22.82 39.87 -115.44
N ASN A 520 -22.14 40.17 -114.34
CA ASN A 520 -20.69 40.46 -114.36
C ASN A 520 -19.82 39.51 -113.50
N SER A 521 -20.23 38.25 -113.35
CA SER A 521 -19.59 37.27 -112.45
C SER A 521 -19.58 35.87 -113.09
N GLU A 522 -18.50 35.56 -113.84
CA GLU A 522 -18.07 34.29 -114.49
C GLU A 522 -16.53 34.01 -114.48
N LYS A 523 -15.75 34.62 -115.39
CA LYS A 523 -14.28 34.58 -115.59
C LYS A 523 -13.26 34.54 -114.41
N GLN A 524 -13.64 34.56 -113.13
CA GLN A 524 -12.69 34.66 -112.00
C GLN A 524 -13.18 34.01 -110.67
N ILE A 525 -13.53 32.73 -110.61
CA ILE A 525 -13.75 32.02 -109.31
C ILE A 525 -12.81 30.80 -109.17
N GLN A 526 -11.71 30.81 -109.91
CA GLN A 526 -10.83 29.65 -110.09
C GLN A 526 -9.37 29.87 -109.66
N PHE A 527 -8.88 31.10 -109.54
CA PHE A 527 -7.47 31.39 -109.19
C PHE A 527 -7.23 31.55 -107.68
N ALA A 528 -8.22 32.02 -106.91
CA ALA A 528 -8.07 32.28 -105.47
C ALA A 528 -7.82 31.02 -104.61
N GLN A 529 -8.18 29.83 -105.09
CA GLN A 529 -8.25 28.61 -104.26
C GLN A 529 -6.88 27.98 -103.90
N GLY A 530 -5.77 28.45 -104.49
CA GLY A 530 -4.47 27.78 -104.39
C GLY A 530 -3.65 28.00 -103.10
N LYS A 531 -3.94 29.01 -102.26
CA LYS A 531 -3.04 29.41 -101.16
C LYS A 531 -3.40 28.95 -99.74
N ILE A 532 -4.58 28.37 -99.52
CA ILE A 532 -5.10 28.06 -98.17
C ILE A 532 -4.39 26.85 -97.50
N ALA A 533 -3.60 26.08 -98.24
CA ALA A 533 -3.19 24.72 -97.84
C ALA A 533 -1.99 24.58 -96.86
N LYS A 534 -1.13 25.59 -96.67
CA LYS A 534 0.18 25.40 -96.00
C LYS A 534 0.35 25.91 -94.57
N SER A 535 -0.55 26.75 -94.04
CA SER A 535 -0.33 27.42 -92.74
C SER A 535 -0.90 26.69 -91.50
N LYS A 536 -1.31 25.42 -91.61
CA LYS A 536 -2.06 24.72 -90.54
C LYS A 536 -1.24 23.85 -89.56
N GLN A 537 0.02 23.50 -89.85
CA GLN A 537 0.73 22.47 -89.05
C GLN A 537 1.55 23.01 -87.86
N VAL A 538 2.05 24.26 -87.91
CA VAL A 538 2.92 24.80 -86.82
C VAL A 538 2.15 25.05 -85.52
N VAL A 539 0.87 25.42 -85.60
CA VAL A 539 0.02 25.74 -84.43
C VAL A 539 -0.20 24.53 -83.51
N GLN A 540 -0.15 23.31 -84.05
CA GLN A 540 -0.60 22.11 -83.33
C GLN A 540 0.40 21.60 -82.29
N PHE A 541 1.71 21.82 -82.47
CA PHE A 541 2.76 21.37 -81.55
C PHE A 541 2.72 22.11 -80.20
N VAL A 542 2.66 23.45 -80.25
CA VAL A 542 2.70 24.33 -79.07
C VAL A 542 1.48 24.14 -78.15
N GLN A 543 0.33 23.72 -78.69
CA GLN A 543 -0.90 23.50 -77.94
C GLN A 543 -0.93 22.20 -77.11
N VAL A 544 0.01 21.28 -77.34
CA VAL A 544 0.07 19.98 -76.61
C VAL A 544 1.06 20.04 -75.45
N ASP A 545 2.28 20.56 -75.66
CA ASP A 545 3.30 20.70 -74.60
C ASP A 545 2.82 21.60 -73.44
N SER A 546 2.18 22.72 -73.76
CA SER A 546 1.63 23.65 -72.75
C SER A 546 0.62 22.98 -71.79
N LYS A 547 -0.28 22.14 -72.32
CA LYS A 547 -1.23 21.36 -71.51
C LYS A 547 -0.55 20.26 -70.71
N LEU A 548 0.47 19.62 -71.29
CA LEU A 548 1.21 18.56 -70.61
C LEU A 548 1.90 19.07 -69.33
N ARG A 549 2.52 20.27 -69.40
CA ARG A 549 3.17 20.91 -68.25
C ARG A 549 2.17 21.33 -67.16
N GLN A 550 0.98 21.81 -67.54
CA GLN A 550 -0.06 22.17 -66.57
C GLN A 550 -0.52 20.95 -65.75
N ILE A 551 -0.86 19.83 -66.42
CA ILE A 551 -1.33 18.61 -65.74
C ILE A 551 -0.25 18.04 -64.81
N GLN A 552 1.03 18.10 -65.22
CA GLN A 552 2.14 17.67 -64.37
C GLN A 552 2.28 18.53 -63.10
N GLY A 553 2.03 19.84 -63.18
CA GLY A 553 1.99 20.72 -62.01
C GLY A 553 0.89 20.33 -61.00
N GLU A 554 -0.33 20.11 -61.49
CA GLU A 554 -1.48 19.72 -60.64
C GLU A 554 -1.26 18.38 -59.91
N ILE A 555 -0.63 17.40 -60.58
CA ILE A 555 -0.24 16.11 -59.96
C ILE A 555 0.81 16.33 -58.85
N THR A 556 1.77 17.24 -59.03
CA THR A 556 2.79 17.54 -58.01
C THR A 556 2.17 18.19 -56.77
N THR A 557 1.19 19.08 -56.92
CA THR A 557 0.47 19.67 -55.78
C THR A 557 -0.30 18.61 -54.98
N ILE A 558 -1.05 17.73 -55.64
CA ILE A 558 -1.83 16.67 -54.97
C ILE A 558 -0.92 15.67 -54.24
N ASN A 559 0.28 15.38 -54.76
CA ASN A 559 1.25 14.54 -54.05
C ASN A 559 1.72 15.16 -52.73
N ASN A 560 1.98 16.48 -52.70
CA ASN A 560 2.40 17.17 -51.49
C ASN A 560 1.27 17.22 -50.44
N GLU A 561 0.01 17.39 -50.86
CA GLU A 561 -1.16 17.35 -49.97
C GLU A 561 -1.34 15.96 -49.35
N LEU A 562 -1.25 14.89 -50.14
CA LEU A 562 -1.33 13.51 -49.64
C LEU A 562 -0.20 13.20 -48.64
N GLN A 563 1.03 13.65 -48.92
CA GLN A 563 2.19 13.40 -48.05
C GLN A 563 2.12 14.14 -46.71
N GLN A 564 1.40 15.28 -46.63
CA GLN A 564 1.09 15.97 -45.37
C GLN A 564 -0.05 15.32 -44.55
N ILE A 565 -0.88 14.49 -45.18
CA ILE A 565 -1.93 13.73 -44.49
C ILE A 565 -1.33 12.45 -43.89
N GLU A 566 -0.48 11.74 -44.63
CA GLU A 566 0.15 10.50 -44.16
C GLU A 566 1.02 10.68 -42.90
N SER A 567 1.67 11.84 -42.72
CA SER A 567 2.45 12.13 -41.51
C SER A 567 1.58 12.32 -40.25
N LYS A 568 0.35 12.83 -40.37
CA LYS A 568 -0.60 12.95 -39.25
C LYS A 568 -1.23 11.60 -38.89
N THR A 569 -1.45 10.73 -39.88
CA THR A 569 -2.10 9.42 -39.69
C THR A 569 -1.32 8.52 -38.71
N ASN A 570 0.02 8.56 -38.74
CA ASN A 570 0.86 7.74 -37.86
C ASN A 570 0.67 8.06 -36.37
N GLN A 571 0.49 9.33 -35.99
CA GLN A 571 0.28 9.73 -34.59
C GLN A 571 -1.08 9.28 -34.05
N ILE A 572 -2.07 9.11 -34.91
CA ILE A 572 -3.40 8.62 -34.52
C ILE A 572 -3.37 7.10 -34.34
N SER A 573 -2.57 6.37 -35.12
CA SER A 573 -2.40 4.90 -34.95
C SER A 573 -1.99 4.55 -33.52
N GLU A 574 -0.98 5.25 -32.97
CA GLU A 574 -0.48 4.99 -31.62
C GLU A 574 -1.56 5.21 -30.54
N LEU A 575 -2.46 6.19 -30.73
CA LEU A 575 -3.58 6.44 -29.81
C LEU A 575 -4.67 5.37 -29.92
N VAL A 576 -4.96 4.88 -31.14
CA VAL A 576 -5.92 3.79 -31.36
C VAL A 576 -5.40 2.47 -30.78
N ASP A 577 -4.11 2.17 -30.97
CA ASP A 577 -3.46 1.01 -30.36
C ASP A 577 -3.44 1.09 -28.82
N GLN A 578 -3.24 2.29 -28.25
CA GLN A 578 -3.38 2.52 -26.81
C GLN A 578 -4.81 2.21 -26.33
N ILE A 579 -5.85 2.76 -26.97
CA ILE A 579 -7.26 2.50 -26.62
C ILE A 579 -7.60 1.01 -26.73
N ALA A 580 -7.12 0.34 -27.79
CA ALA A 580 -7.28 -1.09 -27.96
C ALA A 580 -6.68 -1.88 -26.77
N SER A 581 -5.54 -1.44 -26.23
CA SER A 581 -4.83 -2.11 -25.13
C SER A 581 -5.52 -2.02 -23.75
N LEU A 582 -6.31 -0.96 -23.48
CA LEU A 582 -6.94 -0.71 -22.15
C LEU A 582 -7.89 -1.84 -21.72
N LYS A 583 -8.00 -2.12 -20.41
CA LYS A 583 -8.75 -3.30 -19.90
C LYS A 583 -9.80 -2.99 -18.84
N LYS A 584 -9.85 -1.76 -18.30
CA LYS A 584 -10.85 -1.32 -17.32
C LYS A 584 -11.52 -0.02 -17.75
N ILE A 585 -12.76 0.19 -17.30
CA ILE A 585 -13.53 1.40 -17.59
C ILE A 585 -12.83 2.67 -17.07
N TYR A 586 -12.27 2.64 -15.86
CA TYR A 586 -11.53 3.76 -15.26
C TYR A 586 -10.27 4.15 -16.07
N GLU A 587 -9.57 3.18 -16.66
CA GLU A 587 -8.40 3.45 -17.53
C GLU A 587 -8.84 4.23 -18.79
N LEU A 588 -10.03 3.92 -19.32
CA LEU A 588 -10.61 4.60 -20.47
C LEU A 588 -11.18 5.98 -20.10
N GLU A 589 -11.70 6.17 -18.89
CA GLU A 589 -12.10 7.49 -18.38
C GLU A 589 -10.90 8.42 -18.16
N GLN A 590 -9.82 7.92 -17.55
CA GLN A 590 -8.56 8.68 -17.44
C GLN A 590 -8.01 9.06 -18.83
N PHE A 591 -8.09 8.14 -19.81
CA PHE A 591 -7.69 8.43 -21.18
C PHE A 591 -8.56 9.53 -21.83
N ILE A 592 -9.89 9.48 -21.63
CA ILE A 592 -10.82 10.52 -22.10
C ILE A 592 -10.50 11.89 -21.49
N GLU A 593 -10.18 11.95 -20.20
CA GLU A 593 -9.81 13.19 -19.50
C GLU A 593 -8.44 13.72 -19.96
N GLN A 594 -7.42 12.85 -20.02
CA GLN A 594 -6.06 13.17 -20.44
C GLN A 594 -6.00 13.69 -21.88
N HIS A 595 -6.83 13.15 -22.78
CA HIS A 595 -6.90 13.55 -24.19
C HIS A 595 -8.07 14.52 -24.50
N GLN A 596 -8.75 15.04 -23.48
CA GLN A 596 -9.84 16.03 -23.59
C GLN A 596 -10.97 15.64 -24.58
N ILE A 597 -11.31 14.36 -24.61
CA ILE A 597 -12.30 13.80 -25.55
C ILE A 597 -13.71 14.22 -25.09
N ARG A 598 -14.46 14.90 -25.96
CA ARG A 598 -15.76 15.47 -25.60
C ARG A 598 -16.83 14.38 -25.49
N ARG A 599 -17.21 14.01 -24.26
CA ARG A 599 -18.29 13.06 -23.97
C ARG A 599 -19.63 13.48 -24.62
N GLY A 600 -19.86 13.05 -25.86
CA GLY A 600 -21.11 13.28 -26.60
C GLY A 600 -22.30 12.53 -26.00
N TYR A 601 -23.50 12.74 -26.57
CA TYR A 601 -24.74 12.10 -26.09
C TYR A 601 -24.66 10.56 -26.13
N VAL A 602 -24.18 9.99 -27.24
CA VAL A 602 -24.05 8.53 -27.42
C VAL A 602 -23.07 7.95 -26.40
N LEU A 603 -21.87 8.55 -26.30
CA LEU A 603 -20.85 8.13 -25.34
C LEU A 603 -21.35 8.22 -23.88
N SER A 604 -22.02 9.32 -23.52
CA SER A 604 -22.61 9.52 -22.20
C SER A 604 -23.72 8.50 -21.86
N GLN A 605 -24.53 8.14 -22.86
CA GLN A 605 -25.55 7.09 -22.72
C GLN A 605 -24.89 5.71 -22.49
N LEU A 606 -23.84 5.38 -23.26
CA LEU A 606 -23.11 4.11 -23.10
C LEU A 606 -22.44 3.99 -21.72
N PHE A 607 -21.83 5.06 -21.20
CA PHE A 607 -21.33 5.09 -19.82
C PHE A 607 -22.47 4.88 -18.81
N SER A 608 -23.59 5.58 -18.97
CA SER A 608 -24.75 5.40 -18.08
C SER A 608 -25.32 3.98 -18.13
N ASP A 609 -25.29 3.30 -19.29
CA ASP A 609 -25.73 1.91 -19.39
C ASP A 609 -24.69 0.92 -18.82
N MET A 610 -23.40 1.24 -18.90
CA MET A 610 -22.33 0.51 -18.21
C MET A 610 -22.48 0.58 -16.68
N ASP A 611 -22.84 1.75 -16.13
CA ASP A 611 -23.13 1.90 -14.68
C ASP A 611 -24.33 1.05 -14.24
N LYS A 612 -25.41 1.02 -15.06
CA LYS A 612 -26.58 0.17 -14.80
C LYS A 612 -26.23 -1.32 -14.84
N LEU A 613 -25.33 -1.74 -15.73
CA LEU A 613 -24.84 -3.12 -15.79
C LEU A 613 -23.94 -3.43 -14.59
N SER A 614 -23.04 -2.53 -14.22
CA SER A 614 -22.19 -2.64 -13.02
C SER A 614 -23.02 -2.85 -11.75
N GLY A 615 -24.04 -2.00 -11.53
CA GLY A 615 -24.97 -2.11 -10.40
C GLY A 615 -25.89 -3.35 -10.43
N GLN A 616 -26.01 -4.04 -11.56
CA GLN A 616 -26.66 -5.37 -11.64
C GLN A 616 -25.66 -6.50 -11.37
N ILE A 617 -24.45 -6.41 -11.91
CA ILE A 617 -23.36 -7.38 -11.71
C ILE A 617 -22.98 -7.48 -10.23
N ASP A 618 -22.94 -6.36 -9.50
CA ASP A 618 -22.57 -6.35 -8.07
C ASP A 618 -23.57 -7.10 -7.17
N GLN A 619 -24.82 -7.29 -7.61
CA GLN A 619 -25.81 -8.11 -6.90
C GLN A 619 -25.44 -9.60 -6.87
N PHE A 620 -24.52 -10.03 -7.75
CA PHE A 620 -24.02 -11.40 -7.84
C PHE A 620 -22.60 -11.56 -7.25
N LYS A 621 -22.02 -10.53 -6.61
CA LYS A 621 -20.66 -10.54 -6.04
C LYS A 621 -20.41 -11.71 -5.07
N SER A 622 -21.43 -12.13 -4.33
CA SER A 622 -21.39 -13.28 -3.40
C SER A 622 -21.64 -14.66 -4.06
N LEU A 623 -22.06 -14.71 -5.33
CA LEU A 623 -22.44 -15.94 -6.04
C LEU A 623 -21.30 -16.96 -6.07
N LYS A 624 -20.05 -16.51 -6.24
CA LYS A 624 -18.86 -17.37 -6.29
C LYS A 624 -18.58 -18.09 -4.96
N ASP A 625 -18.62 -17.36 -3.83
CA ASP A 625 -18.43 -17.95 -2.50
C ASP A 625 -19.57 -18.91 -2.14
N ILE A 626 -20.82 -18.47 -2.32
CA ILE A 626 -21.99 -19.28 -2.00
C ILE A 626 -21.99 -20.57 -2.83
N THR A 627 -21.61 -20.50 -4.12
CA THR A 627 -21.45 -21.69 -4.97
C THR A 627 -20.36 -22.63 -4.44
N ALA A 628 -19.16 -22.11 -4.12
CA ALA A 628 -18.06 -22.93 -3.61
C ALA A 628 -18.37 -23.58 -2.24
N ARG A 629 -19.09 -22.88 -1.35
CA ARG A 629 -19.57 -23.42 -0.07
C ARG A 629 -20.67 -24.47 -0.26
N LEU A 630 -21.54 -24.30 -1.25
CA LEU A 630 -22.56 -25.27 -1.59
C LEU A 630 -21.96 -26.54 -2.21
N ASP A 631 -20.94 -26.41 -3.07
CA ASP A 631 -20.20 -27.55 -3.62
C ASP A 631 -19.44 -28.33 -2.53
N LYS A 632 -18.77 -27.64 -1.59
CA LYS A 632 -18.17 -28.29 -0.41
C LYS A 632 -19.20 -29.05 0.45
N ALA A 633 -20.41 -28.51 0.60
CA ALA A 633 -21.49 -29.20 1.32
C ALA A 633 -22.02 -30.43 0.57
N MET A 634 -22.11 -30.37 -0.77
CA MET A 634 -22.47 -31.52 -1.61
C MET A 634 -21.38 -32.60 -1.60
N GLU A 635 -20.11 -32.22 -1.63
CA GLU A 635 -18.99 -33.15 -1.50
C GLU A 635 -18.96 -33.82 -0.13
N TYR A 636 -19.12 -33.05 0.96
CA TYR A 636 -19.21 -33.60 2.31
C TYR A 636 -20.36 -34.62 2.44
N ASN A 637 -21.53 -34.33 1.85
CA ASN A 637 -22.61 -35.31 1.79
C ASN A 637 -22.19 -36.59 1.06
N ARG A 638 -21.58 -36.46 -0.13
CA ARG A 638 -21.13 -37.58 -0.95
C ARG A 638 -20.08 -38.47 -0.26
N THR A 639 -19.14 -37.87 0.48
CA THR A 639 -18.03 -38.60 1.11
C THR A 639 -18.32 -39.10 2.52
N THR A 640 -19.14 -38.37 3.28
CA THR A 640 -19.27 -38.56 4.74
C THR A 640 -20.67 -38.99 5.18
N LEU A 641 -21.73 -38.53 4.52
CA LEU A 641 -23.12 -38.90 4.85
C LEU A 641 -23.67 -40.02 3.97
N GLY A 642 -23.15 -40.19 2.75
CA GLY A 642 -23.50 -41.25 1.81
C GLY A 642 -24.90 -41.13 1.17
N ILE A 643 -25.62 -40.02 1.41
CA ILE A 643 -27.01 -39.87 0.97
C ILE A 643 -27.05 -39.55 -0.52
N GLN A 644 -27.46 -40.53 -1.34
CA GLN A 644 -27.68 -40.34 -2.77
C GLN A 644 -29.06 -39.74 -3.02
N VAL A 645 -29.10 -38.62 -3.75
CA VAL A 645 -30.31 -37.90 -4.15
C VAL A 645 -30.15 -37.43 -5.59
N GLN A 646 -31.20 -37.54 -6.40
CA GLN A 646 -31.27 -36.91 -7.72
C GLN A 646 -32.43 -35.92 -7.75
N VAL A 647 -32.11 -34.63 -7.84
CA VAL A 647 -33.05 -33.56 -8.20
C VAL A 647 -32.77 -33.22 -9.66
N SER A 648 -33.74 -33.50 -10.55
CA SER A 648 -33.58 -33.33 -12.00
C SER A 648 -34.12 -32.01 -12.53
N GLN A 649 -35.04 -31.36 -11.81
CA GLN A 649 -35.66 -30.09 -12.17
C GLN A 649 -35.90 -29.23 -10.91
N LEU A 650 -35.96 -27.92 -11.09
CA LEU A 650 -36.32 -26.97 -10.04
C LEU A 650 -37.83 -27.03 -9.73
N PRO A 651 -38.25 -26.85 -8.46
CA PRO A 651 -39.66 -26.71 -8.13
C PRO A 651 -40.29 -25.52 -8.89
N PRO A 652 -41.45 -25.68 -9.55
CA PRO A 652 -42.05 -24.62 -10.33
C PRO A 652 -42.40 -23.39 -9.47
N ASN A 653 -42.16 -22.20 -10.02
CA ASN A 653 -42.39 -20.88 -9.41
C ASN A 653 -41.63 -20.61 -8.09
N HIS A 654 -40.63 -21.40 -7.72
CA HIS A 654 -39.84 -21.17 -6.52
C HIS A 654 -38.53 -20.44 -6.84
N GLN A 655 -38.31 -19.27 -6.23
CA GLN A 655 -37.09 -18.47 -6.34
C GLN A 655 -36.42 -18.40 -4.96
N TYR A 656 -35.09 -18.55 -4.93
CA TYR A 656 -34.29 -18.39 -3.72
C TYR A 656 -33.55 -17.05 -3.74
N SER A 657 -33.30 -16.46 -2.57
CA SER A 657 -32.35 -15.33 -2.47
C SER A 657 -30.95 -15.82 -2.11
N LEU A 658 -29.89 -15.11 -2.52
CA LEU A 658 -28.51 -15.48 -2.16
C LEU A 658 -28.30 -15.51 -0.64
N ASN A 659 -28.95 -14.60 0.10
CA ASN A 659 -28.94 -14.58 1.56
C ASN A 659 -29.63 -15.81 2.16
N GLU A 660 -30.78 -16.23 1.63
CA GLU A 660 -31.49 -17.42 2.09
C GLU A 660 -30.72 -18.71 1.78
N ILE A 661 -30.03 -18.81 0.65
CA ILE A 661 -29.12 -19.93 0.36
C ILE A 661 -27.94 -19.95 1.35
N ASN A 662 -27.35 -18.81 1.67
CA ASN A 662 -26.27 -18.67 2.65
C ASN A 662 -26.75 -19.04 4.08
N GLU A 663 -27.94 -18.58 4.48
CA GLU A 663 -28.56 -18.92 5.76
C GLU A 663 -28.91 -20.41 5.84
N PHE A 664 -29.43 -20.99 4.75
CA PHE A 664 -29.70 -22.43 4.64
C PHE A 664 -28.42 -23.26 4.79
N LEU A 665 -27.34 -22.90 4.10
CA LEU A 665 -26.03 -23.56 4.26
C LEU A 665 -25.50 -23.48 5.69
N THR A 666 -25.68 -22.33 6.34
CA THR A 666 -25.24 -22.11 7.73
C THR A 666 -26.06 -22.95 8.72
N LYS A 667 -27.39 -22.98 8.57
CA LYS A 667 -28.30 -23.85 9.34
C LYS A 667 -28.02 -25.33 9.10
N LEU A 668 -27.76 -25.74 7.85
CA LEU A 668 -27.43 -27.11 7.47
C LEU A 668 -26.10 -27.56 8.13
N SER A 669 -25.05 -26.74 8.04
CA SER A 669 -23.76 -26.97 8.69
C SER A 669 -23.92 -27.16 10.20
N HIS A 670 -24.67 -26.26 10.87
CA HIS A 670 -24.90 -26.34 12.31
C HIS A 670 -25.71 -27.59 12.72
N ALA A 671 -26.70 -28.00 11.92
CA ALA A 671 -27.50 -29.21 12.16
C ALA A 671 -26.70 -30.50 11.95
N ILE A 672 -25.76 -30.52 11.00
CA ILE A 672 -24.79 -31.61 10.79
C ILE A 672 -23.82 -31.68 11.99
N ALA A 673 -23.24 -30.55 12.40
CA ALA A 673 -22.33 -30.48 13.55
C ALA A 673 -22.98 -30.97 14.86
N GLN A 674 -24.28 -30.69 15.06
CA GLN A 674 -25.07 -31.20 16.18
C GLN A 674 -25.56 -32.66 16.01
N LYS A 675 -25.14 -33.37 14.96
CA LYS A 675 -25.57 -34.74 14.59
C LYS A 675 -27.09 -34.91 14.41
N LYS A 676 -27.83 -33.81 14.24
CA LYS A 676 -29.29 -33.82 14.00
C LYS A 676 -29.63 -34.31 12.60
N ILE A 677 -28.71 -34.13 11.65
CA ILE A 677 -28.77 -34.65 10.28
C ILE A 677 -27.77 -35.80 10.15
N ASN A 678 -28.23 -36.94 9.65
CA ASN A 678 -27.45 -38.15 9.41
C ASN A 678 -28.06 -38.96 8.23
N ALA A 679 -27.45 -40.09 7.87
CA ALA A 679 -27.85 -40.92 6.73
C ALA A 679 -29.31 -41.41 6.74
N LEU A 680 -29.96 -41.50 7.91
CA LEU A 680 -31.34 -41.99 8.06
C LEU A 680 -32.41 -40.88 7.94
N ASN A 681 -32.04 -39.61 8.11
CA ASN A 681 -33.01 -38.50 8.17
C ASN A 681 -32.63 -37.27 7.32
N GLY A 682 -31.43 -37.24 6.73
CA GLY A 682 -30.91 -36.08 6.00
C GLY A 682 -31.50 -35.85 4.61
N THR A 683 -32.15 -36.83 4.00
CA THR A 683 -32.54 -36.84 2.57
C THR A 683 -33.21 -35.55 2.12
N ARG A 684 -34.24 -35.08 2.84
CA ARG A 684 -34.98 -33.84 2.50
C ARG A 684 -34.13 -32.56 2.61
N SER A 685 -33.12 -32.57 3.48
CA SER A 685 -32.17 -31.45 3.60
C SER A 685 -31.16 -31.47 2.45
N ILE A 686 -30.79 -32.66 1.95
CA ILE A 686 -29.94 -32.84 0.77
C ILE A 686 -30.70 -32.52 -0.53
N GLU A 687 -31.98 -32.90 -0.66
CA GLU A 687 -32.86 -32.44 -1.74
C GLU A 687 -32.90 -30.91 -1.81
N GLY A 688 -33.08 -30.24 -0.66
CA GLY A 688 -33.06 -28.78 -0.56
C GLY A 688 -31.71 -28.13 -0.88
N LEU A 689 -30.60 -28.87 -0.77
CA LEU A 689 -29.25 -28.45 -1.17
C LEU A 689 -29.08 -28.54 -2.70
N TYR A 690 -29.44 -29.68 -3.28
CA TYR A 690 -29.32 -29.92 -4.74
C TYR A 690 -30.26 -29.03 -5.54
N ALA A 691 -31.48 -28.77 -5.05
CA ALA A 691 -32.39 -27.78 -5.66
C ALA A 691 -31.77 -26.37 -5.67
N ARG A 692 -31.12 -25.95 -4.58
CA ARG A 692 -30.41 -24.66 -4.53
C ARG A 692 -29.17 -24.63 -5.44
N LYS A 693 -28.46 -25.75 -5.64
CA LYS A 693 -27.39 -25.84 -6.67
C LYS A 693 -27.92 -25.59 -8.08
N LEU A 694 -29.03 -26.21 -8.46
CA LEU A 694 -29.66 -25.99 -9.77
C LEU A 694 -30.04 -24.51 -9.96
N TYR A 695 -30.57 -23.86 -8.94
CA TYR A 695 -30.90 -22.44 -9.00
C TYR A 695 -29.65 -21.55 -9.13
N LEU A 696 -28.59 -21.79 -8.36
CA LEU A 696 -27.31 -21.09 -8.52
C LEU A 696 -26.74 -21.26 -9.93
N ASN A 697 -26.89 -22.43 -10.56
CA ASN A 697 -26.48 -22.65 -11.94
C ASN A 697 -27.28 -21.75 -12.92
N THR A 698 -28.59 -21.54 -12.70
CA THR A 698 -29.38 -20.60 -13.52
C THR A 698 -28.97 -19.14 -13.31
N LEU A 699 -28.66 -18.74 -12.06
CA LEU A 699 -28.12 -17.41 -11.78
C LEU A 699 -26.72 -17.22 -12.42
N ALA A 700 -25.88 -18.26 -12.45
CA ALA A 700 -24.56 -18.21 -13.07
C ALA A 700 -24.64 -18.02 -14.60
N VAL A 701 -25.69 -18.53 -15.27
CA VAL A 701 -25.95 -18.22 -16.69
C VAL A 701 -26.32 -16.75 -16.86
N ARG A 702 -27.23 -16.21 -16.02
CA ARG A 702 -27.61 -14.79 -16.07
C ARG A 702 -26.44 -13.85 -15.75
N TYR A 703 -25.58 -14.22 -14.80
CA TYR A 703 -24.37 -13.48 -14.44
C TYR A 703 -23.36 -13.42 -15.59
N ARG A 704 -23.18 -14.53 -16.33
CA ARG A 704 -22.36 -14.51 -17.56
C ARG A 704 -22.95 -13.60 -18.63
N ALA A 705 -24.26 -13.70 -18.90
CA ALA A 705 -24.91 -12.83 -19.88
C ALA A 705 -24.72 -11.34 -19.58
N LEU A 706 -24.80 -10.93 -18.29
CA LEU A 706 -24.51 -9.55 -17.87
C LEU A 706 -23.03 -9.16 -18.06
N ILE A 707 -22.09 -10.10 -17.83
CA ILE A 707 -20.67 -9.87 -18.13
C ILE A 707 -20.45 -9.70 -19.64
N ASP A 708 -20.99 -10.61 -20.45
CA ASP A 708 -20.88 -10.60 -21.91
C ASP A 708 -21.49 -9.31 -22.50
N GLU A 709 -22.61 -8.84 -21.95
CA GLU A 709 -23.25 -7.56 -22.27
C GLU A 709 -22.39 -6.35 -21.83
N SER A 710 -21.78 -6.39 -20.64
CA SER A 710 -20.86 -5.33 -20.19
C SER A 710 -19.57 -5.25 -21.02
N ILE A 711 -19.08 -6.39 -21.53
CA ILE A 711 -17.95 -6.44 -22.47
C ILE A 711 -18.36 -5.82 -23.81
N LEU A 712 -19.57 -6.13 -24.32
CA LEU A 712 -20.09 -5.53 -25.54
C LEU A 712 -20.29 -4.02 -25.42
N VAL A 713 -20.78 -3.52 -24.28
CA VAL A 713 -20.89 -2.08 -24.00
C VAL A 713 -19.51 -1.44 -23.88
N PHE A 714 -18.56 -2.04 -23.16
CA PHE A 714 -17.19 -1.51 -23.06
C PHE A 714 -16.47 -1.43 -24.42
N THR A 715 -16.64 -2.43 -25.28
CA THR A 715 -16.14 -2.38 -26.66
C THR A 715 -16.77 -1.22 -27.44
N LYS A 716 -18.09 -1.01 -27.35
CA LYS A 716 -18.76 0.13 -28.00
C LYS A 716 -18.30 1.49 -27.47
N ILE A 717 -17.98 1.60 -26.19
CA ILE A 717 -17.39 2.82 -25.62
C ILE A 717 -16.01 3.06 -26.26
N LYS A 718 -15.17 2.03 -26.45
CA LYS A 718 -13.90 2.17 -27.18
C LYS A 718 -14.08 2.56 -28.65
N GLU A 719 -15.05 1.97 -29.34
CA GLU A 719 -15.39 2.28 -30.73
C GLU A 719 -15.81 3.75 -30.87
N GLU A 720 -16.78 4.20 -30.07
CA GLU A 720 -17.26 5.60 -30.04
C GLU A 720 -16.15 6.60 -29.65
N VAL A 721 -15.26 6.25 -28.70
CA VAL A 721 -14.09 7.08 -28.34
C VAL A 721 -13.09 7.16 -29.51
N THR A 722 -12.87 6.05 -30.22
CA THR A 722 -12.00 5.99 -31.40
C THR A 722 -12.54 6.87 -32.53
N ASP A 723 -13.84 6.74 -32.83
CA ASP A 723 -14.52 7.55 -33.85
C ASP A 723 -14.50 9.04 -33.49
N GLN A 724 -14.67 9.40 -32.23
CA GLN A 724 -14.58 10.79 -31.77
C GLN A 724 -13.16 11.36 -31.92
N ILE A 725 -12.10 10.58 -31.70
CA ILE A 725 -10.71 11.01 -31.97
C ILE A 725 -10.47 11.20 -33.47
N MET A 726 -10.95 10.28 -34.32
CA MET A 726 -10.83 10.42 -35.77
C MET A 726 -11.58 11.65 -36.30
N GLN A 727 -12.76 11.95 -35.74
CA GLN A 727 -13.52 13.17 -36.05
C GLN A 727 -12.84 14.45 -35.53
N GLN A 728 -12.36 14.47 -34.28
CA GLN A 728 -11.65 15.62 -33.71
C GLN A 728 -10.38 16.00 -34.51
N ASN A 729 -9.70 15.00 -35.11
CA ASN A 729 -8.52 15.23 -35.94
C ASN A 729 -8.82 15.45 -37.44
N GLY A 730 -10.09 15.45 -37.84
CA GLY A 730 -10.54 15.90 -39.17
C GLY A 730 -10.19 14.97 -40.35
N ILE A 731 -9.87 13.68 -40.11
CA ILE A 731 -9.57 12.75 -41.21
C ILE A 731 -10.88 12.27 -41.86
N ASN A 732 -11.30 12.98 -42.90
CA ASN A 732 -12.43 12.57 -43.73
C ASN A 732 -11.96 11.61 -44.85
N HIS A 733 -12.14 10.30 -44.64
CA HIS A 733 -11.71 9.26 -45.59
C HIS A 733 -12.22 9.48 -47.03
N SER A 734 -13.46 9.98 -47.21
CA SER A 734 -13.99 10.22 -48.56
C SER A 734 -13.22 11.30 -49.33
N ALA A 735 -12.59 12.25 -48.63
CA ALA A 735 -11.75 13.26 -49.25
C ALA A 735 -10.44 12.65 -49.77
N VAL A 736 -9.79 11.80 -48.96
CA VAL A 736 -8.52 11.11 -49.34
C VAL A 736 -8.72 10.22 -50.55
N ASP A 737 -9.80 9.43 -50.59
CA ASP A 737 -10.07 8.57 -51.74
C ASP A 737 -10.49 9.36 -52.99
N SER A 738 -11.17 10.51 -52.82
CA SER A 738 -11.44 11.43 -53.94
C SER A 738 -10.16 12.02 -54.54
N LEU A 739 -9.17 12.37 -53.70
CA LEU A 739 -7.85 12.85 -54.14
C LEU A 739 -7.05 11.75 -54.83
N ARG A 740 -7.09 10.51 -54.30
CA ARG A 740 -6.44 9.34 -54.92
C ARG A 740 -7.05 9.00 -56.29
N MET A 741 -8.38 9.00 -56.43
CA MET A 741 -9.02 8.84 -57.75
C MET A 741 -8.73 10.00 -58.71
N LYS A 742 -8.75 11.25 -58.22
CA LYS A 742 -8.44 12.43 -59.04
C LYS A 742 -7.00 12.38 -59.56
N LYS A 743 -6.04 12.00 -58.72
CA LYS A 743 -4.65 11.74 -59.11
C LYS A 743 -4.56 10.67 -60.21
N ALA A 744 -5.18 9.50 -60.02
CA ALA A 744 -5.12 8.41 -61.00
C ALA A 744 -5.66 8.83 -62.39
N ASN A 745 -6.78 9.55 -62.43
CA ASN A 745 -7.34 10.08 -63.69
C ASN A 745 -6.41 11.12 -64.36
N LEU A 746 -5.75 11.98 -63.57
CA LEU A 746 -4.79 12.96 -64.09
C LEU A 746 -3.52 12.28 -64.62
N GLU A 747 -3.00 11.27 -63.93
CA GLU A 747 -1.83 10.47 -64.35
C GLU A 747 -2.12 9.69 -65.65
N GLN A 748 -3.30 9.09 -65.78
CA GLN A 748 -3.74 8.45 -67.02
C GLN A 748 -3.84 9.46 -68.18
N THR A 749 -4.41 10.65 -67.93
CA THR A 749 -4.54 11.73 -68.94
C THR A 749 -3.18 12.29 -69.35
N ALA A 750 -2.24 12.44 -68.40
CA ALA A 750 -0.88 12.90 -68.66
C ALA A 750 -0.11 11.93 -69.56
N ASN A 751 -0.33 10.61 -69.43
CA ASN A 751 0.29 9.62 -70.31
C ASN A 751 -0.28 9.68 -71.73
N SER A 752 -1.59 9.84 -71.94
CA SER A 752 -2.13 10.00 -73.31
C SER A 752 -1.61 11.26 -74.03
N TYR A 753 -1.31 12.33 -73.28
CA TYR A 753 -0.68 13.52 -73.87
C TYR A 753 0.83 13.35 -74.10
N LYS A 754 1.55 12.53 -73.30
CA LYS A 754 2.93 12.14 -73.63
C LYS A 754 3.01 11.32 -74.92
N GLU A 755 2.08 10.38 -75.12
CA GLU A 755 2.01 9.59 -76.35
C GLU A 755 1.71 10.45 -77.57
N GLN A 756 0.84 11.47 -77.45
CA GLN A 756 0.58 12.44 -78.51
C GLN A 756 1.78 13.35 -78.80
N LEU A 757 2.54 13.77 -77.78
CA LEU A 757 3.73 14.60 -77.98
C LEU A 757 4.90 13.81 -78.60
N ALA A 758 4.99 12.50 -78.36
CA ALA A 758 6.00 11.62 -78.95
C ALA A 758 5.77 11.30 -80.45
N ALA A 759 4.68 11.80 -81.05
CA ALA A 759 4.30 11.54 -82.43
C ALA A 759 4.46 12.77 -83.38
N ILE A 760 5.15 13.82 -82.95
CA ILE A 760 5.34 15.07 -83.71
C ILE A 760 6.82 15.51 -83.63
N ASP A 761 7.48 15.64 -84.78
CA ASP A 761 8.89 16.07 -84.85
C ASP A 761 9.08 17.56 -84.46
N PRO A 762 10.18 17.95 -83.78
CA PRO A 762 10.44 19.34 -83.41
C PRO A 762 10.83 20.23 -84.60
N PRO A 763 10.36 21.49 -84.68
CA PRO A 763 10.79 22.45 -85.71
C PRO A 763 12.06 23.24 -85.29
N ASP A 764 13.05 23.34 -86.18
CA ASP A 764 14.37 23.91 -85.86
C ASP A 764 14.45 25.45 -85.73
N ILE A 765 13.63 26.22 -86.47
CA ILE A 765 13.71 27.71 -86.52
C ILE A 765 12.31 28.34 -86.64
N ILE A 766 12.10 29.49 -85.98
CA ILE A 766 10.81 30.23 -85.93
C ILE A 766 10.97 31.68 -86.46
N PRO A 767 10.48 32.01 -87.68
CA PRO A 767 10.41 33.38 -88.22
C PRO A 767 9.13 34.16 -87.84
N SER A 768 9.06 35.44 -88.19
CA SER A 768 8.10 36.44 -87.68
C SER A 768 6.99 36.89 -88.65
N GLU A 769 6.07 37.74 -88.17
CA GLU A 769 4.70 37.95 -88.71
C GLU A 769 4.56 38.79 -90.00
N ASP A 770 5.48 39.71 -90.29
CA ASP A 770 5.29 40.75 -91.34
C ASP A 770 5.22 40.24 -92.79
N GLU A 771 5.69 39.02 -93.09
CA GLU A 771 5.66 38.49 -94.47
C GLU A 771 4.28 37.95 -94.90
N LEU A 772 3.35 37.71 -93.98
CA LEU A 772 2.06 37.05 -94.28
C LEU A 772 0.93 38.01 -94.70
N ALA A 773 1.01 39.30 -94.38
CA ALA A 773 -0.09 40.24 -94.56
C ALA A 773 -0.25 40.80 -95.99
N SER A 774 0.80 40.80 -96.80
CA SER A 774 0.88 41.62 -98.02
C SER A 774 0.25 41.02 -99.28
N ILE A 775 0.01 39.70 -99.33
CA ILE A 775 -0.69 39.03 -100.45
C ILE A 775 -2.15 38.69 -100.10
N ILE A 776 -2.74 39.50 -99.20
CA ILE A 776 -4.17 39.85 -99.20
C ILE A 776 -4.56 40.48 -100.54
N GLN A 777 -3.62 41.13 -101.22
CA GLN A 777 -3.86 41.84 -102.47
C GLN A 777 -3.88 40.92 -103.71
N VAL A 778 -4.69 41.35 -104.69
CA VAL A 778 -4.59 41.20 -106.16
C VAL A 778 -5.68 40.37 -106.81
N LEU A 779 -6.18 39.33 -106.15
CA LEU A 779 -7.10 38.32 -106.74
C LEU A 779 -8.26 38.07 -105.76
N ASN A 780 -9.20 39.01 -105.56
CA ASN A 780 -9.99 39.66 -106.62
C ASN A 780 -10.42 38.61 -107.66
N GLU A 781 -11.18 37.62 -107.16
CA GLU A 781 -11.78 36.48 -107.86
C GLU A 781 -13.03 36.01 -107.03
N GLU A 782 -14.16 36.70 -106.87
CA GLU A 782 -14.86 37.81 -107.59
C GLU A 782 -15.83 37.36 -108.71
N ILE A 783 -15.39 36.50 -109.64
CA ILE A 783 -16.04 36.13 -110.92
C ILE A 783 -17.38 35.29 -110.70
N HIS A 784 -17.54 34.05 -111.25
CA HIS A 784 -18.70 33.07 -111.34
C HIS A 784 -20.01 33.04 -110.48
N THR A 785 -20.41 34.07 -109.76
CA THR A 785 -21.63 34.06 -108.91
C THR A 785 -22.96 34.37 -109.63
N HIS A 786 -23.00 34.84 -110.89
CA HIS A 786 -24.18 35.58 -111.39
C HIS A 786 -25.27 34.82 -112.18
N HIS A 787 -24.91 33.86 -113.06
CA HIS A 787 -25.74 32.83 -113.74
C HIS A 787 -27.29 32.79 -113.61
N GLU A 788 -27.84 31.64 -113.22
CA GLU A 788 -29.23 31.20 -113.58
C GLU A 788 -30.35 31.64 -112.62
N ASN A 789 -30.00 32.35 -111.56
CA ASN A 789 -30.73 32.27 -110.30
C ASN A 789 -32.07 33.03 -110.22
N LYS A 790 -32.64 33.62 -111.28
CA LYS A 790 -33.56 34.79 -111.14
C LYS A 790 -35.02 34.51 -110.71
N THR A 791 -35.56 33.31 -110.90
CA THR A 791 -36.99 33.17 -111.26
C THR A 791 -37.92 32.53 -110.20
N LYS A 792 -37.48 32.35 -108.94
CA LYS A 792 -38.25 31.61 -107.90
C LYS A 792 -38.39 32.38 -106.58
N LEU A 793 -37.95 33.65 -106.55
CA LEU A 793 -37.75 34.41 -105.32
C LEU A 793 -39.09 34.79 -104.65
N ASP A 794 -40.10 35.12 -105.45
CA ASP A 794 -41.29 35.84 -105.00
C ASP A 794 -42.28 34.98 -104.19
N GLU A 795 -42.49 33.71 -104.57
CA GLU A 795 -43.47 32.83 -103.90
C GLU A 795 -43.12 32.54 -102.42
N LEU A 796 -41.83 32.58 -102.09
CA LEU A 796 -41.30 32.13 -100.81
C LEU A 796 -41.24 33.25 -99.76
N ASN A 797 -41.05 34.51 -100.21
CA ASN A 797 -41.09 35.69 -99.34
C ASN A 797 -42.41 35.80 -98.55
N GLN A 798 -43.55 35.42 -99.16
CA GLN A 798 -44.88 35.63 -98.58
C GLN A 798 -45.21 34.70 -97.39
N GLN A 799 -44.53 33.54 -97.27
CA GLN A 799 -44.71 32.67 -96.10
C GLN A 799 -43.85 33.09 -94.90
N LEU A 800 -42.76 33.84 -95.15
CA LEU A 800 -41.80 34.26 -94.13
C LEU A 800 -42.43 35.23 -93.11
N GLU A 801 -43.07 36.31 -93.60
CA GLU A 801 -43.66 37.38 -92.77
C GLU A 801 -44.53 36.84 -91.62
N LYS A 802 -45.40 35.87 -91.91
CA LYS A 802 -46.39 35.39 -90.93
C LYS A 802 -45.73 34.72 -89.70
N LYS A 803 -44.62 33.99 -89.88
CA LYS A 803 -43.94 33.32 -88.76
C LYS A 803 -43.00 34.24 -88.00
N THR A 804 -42.49 35.30 -88.62
CA THR A 804 -41.73 36.35 -87.94
C THR A 804 -42.56 37.04 -86.85
N SER A 805 -43.85 37.31 -87.12
CA SER A 805 -44.77 37.95 -86.17
C SER A 805 -45.03 37.10 -84.91
N GLU A 806 -45.22 35.79 -85.05
CA GLU A 806 -45.38 34.88 -83.90
C GLU A 806 -44.09 34.80 -83.05
N LEU A 807 -42.92 34.81 -83.69
CA LEU A 807 -41.62 34.77 -83.00
C LEU A 807 -41.40 35.99 -82.10
N GLU A 808 -41.78 37.19 -82.56
CA GLU A 808 -41.63 38.42 -81.77
C GLU A 808 -42.40 38.36 -80.44
N SER A 809 -43.60 37.79 -80.43
CA SER A 809 -44.44 37.73 -79.22
C SER A 809 -43.81 36.85 -78.15
N VAL A 810 -43.45 35.61 -78.51
CA VAL A 810 -42.81 34.66 -77.59
C VAL A 810 -41.47 35.20 -77.08
N THR A 811 -40.69 35.84 -77.97
CA THR A 811 -39.38 36.40 -77.59
C THR A 811 -39.49 37.53 -76.57
N LYS A 812 -40.53 38.37 -76.63
CA LYS A 812 -40.75 39.47 -75.67
C LYS A 812 -41.07 38.94 -74.26
N GLU A 813 -41.93 37.93 -74.14
CA GLU A 813 -42.26 37.31 -72.84
C GLU A 813 -41.05 36.57 -72.23
N LEU A 814 -40.29 35.88 -73.08
CA LEU A 814 -39.11 35.11 -72.69
C LEU A 814 -38.00 36.04 -72.13
N VAL A 815 -37.71 37.16 -72.81
CA VAL A 815 -36.77 38.19 -72.33
C VAL A 815 -37.23 38.83 -71.01
N HIS A 816 -38.53 39.05 -70.83
CA HIS A 816 -39.05 39.58 -69.56
C HIS A 816 -38.86 38.57 -68.41
N GLY A 817 -39.18 37.30 -68.62
CA GLY A 817 -38.97 36.24 -67.65
C GLY A 817 -37.49 36.08 -67.26
N GLU A 818 -36.59 36.05 -68.24
CA GLU A 818 -35.14 35.97 -67.99
C GLU A 818 -34.60 37.18 -67.21
N SER A 819 -35.16 38.37 -67.41
CA SER A 819 -34.82 39.56 -66.61
C SER A 819 -35.22 39.40 -65.15
N VAL A 820 -36.45 38.96 -64.87
CA VAL A 820 -36.97 38.75 -63.49
C VAL A 820 -36.20 37.64 -62.78
N LEU A 821 -35.89 36.55 -63.49
CA LEU A 821 -35.06 35.46 -62.96
C LEU A 821 -33.66 35.95 -62.56
N LYS A 822 -33.02 36.76 -63.41
CA LYS A 822 -31.69 37.32 -63.15
C LYS A 822 -31.68 38.21 -61.90
N GLU A 823 -32.76 38.94 -61.65
CA GLU A 823 -32.93 39.77 -60.45
C GLU A 823 -33.05 38.92 -59.17
N PHE A 824 -33.90 37.89 -59.16
CA PHE A 824 -33.99 36.95 -58.03
C PHE A 824 -32.67 36.22 -57.75
N ILE A 825 -31.92 35.83 -58.78
CA ILE A 825 -30.59 35.22 -58.64
C ILE A 825 -29.60 36.21 -57.99
N LEU A 826 -29.68 37.50 -58.32
CA LEU A 826 -28.83 38.53 -57.72
C LEU A 826 -29.13 38.72 -56.23
N GLN A 827 -30.42 38.89 -55.88
CA GLN A 827 -30.87 39.06 -54.49
C GLN A 827 -30.51 37.85 -53.61
N LEU A 828 -30.74 36.62 -54.10
CA LEU A 828 -30.37 35.39 -53.39
C LEU A 828 -28.84 35.24 -53.22
N LYS A 829 -28.03 35.75 -54.15
CA LYS A 829 -26.57 35.76 -54.04
C LYS A 829 -26.09 36.72 -52.96
N GLU A 830 -26.69 37.91 -52.85
CA GLU A 830 -26.37 38.92 -51.84
C GLU A 830 -26.79 38.47 -50.42
N LEU A 831 -27.98 37.90 -50.28
CA LEU A 831 -28.45 37.31 -49.02
C LEU A 831 -27.59 36.12 -48.57
N ASN A 832 -27.23 35.20 -49.47
CA ASN A 832 -26.33 34.09 -49.15
C ASN A 832 -24.92 34.60 -48.76
N GLY A 833 -24.37 35.60 -49.46
CA GLY A 833 -23.08 36.19 -49.13
C GLY A 833 -23.06 36.87 -47.76
N THR A 834 -24.18 37.48 -47.37
CA THR A 834 -24.37 38.04 -46.03
C THR A 834 -24.49 36.95 -44.96
N GLY A 835 -25.24 35.88 -45.24
CA GLY A 835 -25.35 34.71 -44.36
C GLY A 835 -24.00 34.03 -44.08
N ILE A 836 -23.20 33.77 -45.12
CA ILE A 836 -21.86 33.18 -44.99
C ILE A 836 -20.93 34.04 -44.12
N ARG A 837 -21.02 35.37 -44.23
CA ARG A 837 -20.23 36.29 -43.39
C ARG A 837 -20.62 36.16 -41.91
N LEU A 838 -21.92 36.14 -41.61
CA LEU A 838 -22.42 36.02 -40.24
C LEU A 838 -22.19 34.62 -39.64
N GLU A 839 -22.28 33.56 -40.44
CA GLU A 839 -21.96 32.19 -39.98
C GLU A 839 -20.45 32.06 -39.66
N LYS A 840 -19.55 32.68 -40.44
CA LYS A 840 -18.12 32.78 -40.09
C LYS A 840 -17.87 33.61 -38.82
N GLU A 841 -18.55 34.75 -38.69
CA GLU A 841 -18.39 35.62 -37.51
C GLU A 841 -18.98 34.99 -36.24
N TYR A 842 -20.02 34.15 -36.38
CA TYR A 842 -20.53 33.28 -35.32
C TYR A 842 -19.46 32.26 -34.88
N GLU A 843 -18.87 31.52 -35.81
CA GLU A 843 -17.85 30.50 -35.50
C GLU A 843 -16.61 31.09 -34.80
N GLU A 844 -16.12 32.24 -35.26
CA GLU A 844 -15.01 32.98 -34.64
C GLU A 844 -15.35 33.44 -33.21
N THR A 845 -16.58 33.92 -32.99
CA THR A 845 -17.04 34.38 -31.68
C THR A 845 -17.31 33.20 -30.72
N GLU A 846 -17.82 32.07 -31.21
CA GLU A 846 -18.17 30.90 -30.38
C GLU A 846 -16.94 30.22 -29.76
N GLN A 847 -15.78 30.30 -30.40
CA GLN A 847 -14.53 29.73 -29.87
C GLN A 847 -14.10 30.40 -28.56
N LEU A 848 -14.23 31.72 -28.46
CA LEU A 848 -13.91 32.49 -27.24
C LEU A 848 -14.82 32.09 -26.07
N THR A 849 -16.10 31.83 -26.32
CA THR A 849 -17.07 31.51 -25.25
C THR A 849 -16.86 30.17 -24.55
N LYS A 850 -16.02 29.28 -25.12
CA LYS A 850 -15.80 27.90 -24.65
C LYS A 850 -14.67 27.76 -23.62
N GLN A 851 -13.93 28.83 -23.33
CA GLN A 851 -12.87 28.84 -22.32
C GLN A 851 -13.45 28.97 -20.90
N ASN A 852 -12.70 28.55 -19.87
CA ASN A 852 -13.16 28.60 -18.46
C ASN A 852 -12.14 29.29 -17.50
N PRO A 853 -11.71 30.53 -17.81
CA PRO A 853 -10.74 31.27 -16.99
C PRO A 853 -11.19 31.48 -15.54
N GLU A 854 -12.49 31.46 -15.26
CA GLU A 854 -13.07 31.64 -13.92
C GLU A 854 -12.54 30.62 -12.90
N LEU A 855 -12.37 29.35 -13.29
CA LEU A 855 -11.88 28.27 -12.43
C LEU A 855 -10.36 28.32 -12.23
N GLU A 856 -9.61 28.90 -13.18
CA GLU A 856 -8.18 29.15 -12.98
C GLU A 856 -7.94 30.36 -12.09
N LEU A 857 -8.78 31.41 -12.20
CA LEU A 857 -8.70 32.61 -11.39
C LEU A 857 -8.91 32.31 -9.90
N GLU A 858 -9.87 31.44 -9.56
CA GLU A 858 -10.12 30.99 -8.19
C GLU A 858 -8.88 30.28 -7.59
N LYS A 859 -8.28 29.34 -8.34
CA LYS A 859 -7.05 28.63 -7.92
C LYS A 859 -5.84 29.54 -7.81
N THR A 860 -5.66 30.48 -8.74
CA THR A 860 -4.56 31.46 -8.69
C THR A 860 -4.71 32.37 -7.45
N LYS A 861 -5.93 32.78 -7.10
CA LYS A 861 -6.20 33.56 -5.87
C LYS A 861 -5.94 32.75 -4.59
N GLU A 862 -6.29 31.47 -4.56
CA GLU A 862 -5.95 30.57 -3.44
C GLU A 862 -4.43 30.39 -3.29
N MET A 863 -3.67 30.25 -4.38
CA MET A 863 -2.21 30.16 -4.36
C MET A 863 -1.56 31.44 -3.82
N ILE A 864 -2.02 32.62 -4.25
CA ILE A 864 -1.54 33.92 -3.76
C ILE A 864 -1.77 34.03 -2.24
N GLN A 865 -2.97 33.71 -1.74
CA GLN A 865 -3.28 33.79 -0.30
C GLN A 865 -2.39 32.85 0.54
N ASN A 866 -2.09 31.64 0.04
CA ASN A 866 -1.22 30.70 0.73
C ASN A 866 0.26 31.17 0.78
N LEU A 867 0.74 31.85 -0.27
CA LEU A 867 2.08 32.47 -0.29
C LEU A 867 2.13 33.71 0.62
N GLU A 868 1.13 34.59 0.58
CA GLU A 868 1.04 35.77 1.47
C GLU A 868 1.00 35.35 2.96
N ALA A 869 0.19 34.34 3.30
CA ALA A 869 0.16 33.72 4.63
C ALA A 869 1.42 32.91 4.98
N THR A 870 2.35 32.72 4.04
CA THR A 870 3.67 32.12 4.30
C THR A 870 4.70 33.22 4.55
N ILE A 871 4.69 34.31 3.78
CA ILE A 871 5.49 35.52 4.03
C ILE A 871 5.20 36.10 5.42
N GLU A 872 3.93 36.15 5.86
CA GLU A 872 3.60 36.59 7.23
C GLU A 872 4.31 35.74 8.30
N LYS A 873 4.32 34.41 8.13
CA LYS A 873 5.02 33.49 9.05
C LYS A 873 6.54 33.63 8.98
N LEU A 874 7.10 34.00 7.83
CA LEU A 874 8.55 34.24 7.68
C LEU A 874 8.95 35.57 8.34
N ASN A 875 8.18 36.64 8.16
CA ASN A 875 8.37 37.91 8.87
C ASN A 875 8.33 37.72 10.39
N LEU A 876 7.34 36.97 10.90
CA LEU A 876 7.24 36.65 12.33
C LEU A 876 8.45 35.82 12.85
N LYS A 877 9.11 35.02 12.00
CA LYS A 877 10.40 34.38 12.37
C LYS A 877 11.54 35.39 12.44
N ILE A 878 11.59 36.37 11.52
CA ILE A 878 12.62 37.42 11.49
C ILE A 878 12.47 38.34 12.72
N ASP A 879 11.27 38.81 13.04
CA ASP A 879 11.00 39.62 14.23
C ASP A 879 11.42 38.92 15.53
N MET A 880 11.20 37.60 15.61
CA MET A 880 11.61 36.77 16.75
C MET A 880 13.07 36.32 16.69
N LEU A 881 13.80 36.53 15.58
CA LEU A 881 15.14 36.00 15.39
C LEU A 881 16.15 36.55 16.41
N PRO A 882 16.24 37.87 16.70
CA PRO A 882 17.18 38.38 17.70
C PRO A 882 16.94 37.80 19.10
N VAL A 883 15.67 37.59 19.47
CA VAL A 883 15.28 36.98 20.75
C VAL A 883 15.68 35.51 20.79
N ALA A 884 15.43 34.76 19.71
CA ALA A 884 15.84 33.37 19.59
C ALA A 884 17.37 33.22 19.62
N GLN A 885 18.11 34.07 18.91
CA GLN A 885 19.58 34.10 18.92
C GLN A 885 20.13 34.36 20.33
N GLN A 886 19.60 35.36 21.04
CA GLN A 886 20.00 35.66 22.42
C GLN A 886 19.74 34.47 23.36
N LEU A 887 18.53 33.89 23.30
CA LEU A 887 18.17 32.73 24.12
C LEU A 887 19.02 31.50 23.80
N GLN A 888 19.38 31.25 22.53
CA GLN A 888 20.29 30.18 22.13
C GLN A 888 21.69 30.36 22.73
N VAL A 889 22.23 31.59 22.73
CA VAL A 889 23.55 31.89 23.32
C VAL A 889 23.52 31.73 24.85
N GLU A 890 22.49 32.23 25.52
CA GLU A 890 22.30 32.04 26.97
C GLU A 890 22.15 30.55 27.32
N TRP A 891 21.32 29.82 26.59
CA TRP A 891 21.09 28.39 26.82
C TRP A 891 22.33 27.54 26.54
N LYS A 892 23.15 27.89 25.53
CA LYS A 892 24.47 27.27 25.31
C LYS A 892 25.35 27.45 26.55
N ALA A 893 25.47 28.67 27.07
CA ALA A 893 26.30 28.96 28.24
C ALA A 893 25.83 28.21 29.49
N LEU A 894 24.50 28.14 29.71
CA LEU A 894 23.91 27.35 30.80
C LEU A 894 24.19 25.85 30.67
N LEU A 895 24.08 25.28 29.46
CA LEU A 895 24.41 23.87 29.21
C LEU A 895 25.91 23.58 29.42
N GLU A 896 26.78 24.49 28.97
CA GLU A 896 28.24 24.40 29.12
C GLU A 896 28.65 24.38 30.59
N GLN A 897 28.01 25.22 31.42
CA GLN A 897 28.29 25.37 32.86
C GLN A 897 27.45 24.45 33.78
N ALA A 898 26.47 23.70 33.25
CA ALA A 898 25.54 22.89 34.05
C ALA A 898 26.23 21.89 34.99
N THR A 899 25.82 21.89 36.26
CA THR A 899 26.37 21.08 37.36
C THR A 899 25.71 19.70 37.48
N GLU A 900 26.26 18.82 38.32
CA GLU A 900 25.63 17.52 38.66
C GLU A 900 24.21 17.67 39.22
N HIS A 901 23.93 18.74 39.98
CA HIS A 901 22.60 19.03 40.51
C HIS A 901 21.60 19.35 39.38
N ASP A 902 22.03 20.18 38.42
CA ASP A 902 21.20 20.56 37.28
C ASP A 902 20.93 19.35 36.38
N LEU A 903 21.93 18.49 36.20
CA LEU A 903 21.80 17.21 35.50
C LEU A 903 20.82 16.27 36.21
N ASP A 904 20.81 16.17 37.55
CA ASP A 904 19.84 15.34 38.28
C ASP A 904 18.40 15.91 38.22
N GLU A 905 18.21 17.23 38.18
CA GLU A 905 16.89 17.82 37.91
C GLU A 905 16.44 17.63 36.45
N ILE A 906 17.33 17.80 35.48
CA ILE A 906 17.10 17.45 34.06
C ILE A 906 16.70 15.96 33.96
N ARG A 907 17.42 15.06 34.65
CA ARG A 907 17.15 13.62 34.69
C ARG A 907 15.74 13.33 35.21
N LYS A 908 15.35 13.91 36.35
CA LYS A 908 13.99 13.78 36.92
C LYS A 908 12.91 14.27 35.94
N LEU A 909 13.13 15.41 35.29
CA LEU A 909 12.21 15.95 34.29
C LEU A 909 12.12 15.05 33.05
N TYR A 910 13.25 14.58 32.53
CA TYR A 910 13.31 13.71 31.35
C TYR A 910 12.59 12.37 31.62
N VAL A 911 12.90 11.69 32.73
CA VAL A 911 12.28 10.41 33.13
C VAL A 911 10.77 10.53 33.33
N LYS A 912 10.31 11.64 33.92
CA LYS A 912 8.90 11.97 34.12
C LYS A 912 8.17 12.20 32.79
N HIS A 913 8.80 12.93 31.86
CA HIS A 913 8.23 13.35 30.58
C HIS A 913 8.65 12.50 29.37
N ALA A 914 9.29 11.34 29.57
CA ALA A 914 9.68 10.40 28.51
C ALA A 914 8.47 9.98 27.67
N ASN A 915 8.52 10.15 26.35
CA ASN A 915 7.43 9.83 25.42
C ASN A 915 7.37 8.32 25.13
N VAL A 916 8.55 7.72 24.90
CA VAL A 916 8.73 6.29 24.59
C VAL A 916 9.56 5.64 25.68
N ILE A 917 9.11 4.50 26.18
CA ILE A 917 9.83 3.71 27.19
C ILE A 917 10.07 2.30 26.64
N GLY A 918 11.34 1.88 26.55
CA GLY A 918 11.71 0.53 26.10
C GLY A 918 12.08 -0.38 27.27
N THR A 919 11.55 -1.61 27.31
CA THR A 919 11.94 -2.62 28.32
C THR A 919 11.65 -4.05 27.83
N THR A 920 12.15 -5.10 28.51
CA THR A 920 11.76 -6.48 28.15
C THR A 920 10.41 -6.86 28.74
N CYS A 921 9.69 -7.79 28.11
CA CYS A 921 8.36 -8.22 28.56
C CYS A 921 8.30 -8.56 30.06
N VAL A 922 9.27 -9.33 30.56
CA VAL A 922 9.38 -9.73 31.99
C VAL A 922 9.84 -8.58 32.90
N ALA A 923 10.60 -7.59 32.38
CA ALA A 923 11.00 -6.40 33.13
C ALA A 923 9.84 -5.40 33.32
N SER A 924 8.87 -5.36 32.39
CA SER A 924 7.66 -4.54 32.53
C SER A 924 6.81 -4.88 33.78
N ALA A 925 6.98 -6.10 34.32
CA ALA A 925 6.35 -6.55 35.57
C ALA A 925 7.24 -6.39 36.81
N ASN A 926 8.36 -5.63 36.74
CA ASN A 926 9.08 -5.23 37.94
C ASN A 926 8.21 -4.31 38.81
N LYS A 927 8.32 -4.41 40.13
CA LYS A 927 7.49 -3.64 41.09
C LYS A 927 7.65 -2.14 40.87
N GLU A 928 8.89 -1.67 40.79
CA GLU A 928 9.25 -0.27 40.54
C GLU A 928 8.70 0.24 39.20
N PHE A 929 8.88 -0.52 38.11
CA PHE A 929 8.29 -0.19 36.81
C PHE A 929 6.75 -0.14 36.85
N MET A 930 6.09 -1.02 37.61
CA MET A 930 4.63 -0.97 37.82
C MET A 930 4.18 0.20 38.69
N ASP A 931 4.99 0.63 39.67
CA ASP A 931 4.71 1.80 40.51
C ASP A 931 4.86 3.11 39.71
N ASN A 932 5.92 3.24 38.91
CA ASN A 932 6.25 4.43 38.13
C ASN A 932 5.46 4.52 36.80
N TYR A 933 5.26 3.39 36.12
CA TYR A 933 4.62 3.30 34.81
C TYR A 933 3.47 2.26 34.81
N PRO A 934 2.35 2.56 35.50
CA PRO A 934 1.26 1.60 35.67
C PRO A 934 0.49 1.31 34.37
N ILE A 935 0.27 2.33 33.53
CA ILE A 935 -0.55 2.31 32.30
C ILE A 935 0.20 3.11 31.21
N PHE A 936 0.03 2.69 29.96
CA PHE A 936 0.45 3.39 28.74
C PHE A 936 -0.74 3.54 27.79
N ASP A 937 -0.71 4.56 26.93
CA ASP A 937 -1.74 4.73 25.90
C ASP A 937 -1.55 3.72 24.77
N VAL A 938 -0.29 3.44 24.41
CA VAL A 938 0.06 2.43 23.41
C VAL A 938 1.14 1.50 23.96
N VAL A 939 0.97 0.19 23.76
CA VAL A 939 1.99 -0.82 23.95
C VAL A 939 2.31 -1.44 22.60
N ILE A 940 3.54 -1.30 22.14
CA ILE A 940 4.09 -1.99 20.99
C ILE A 940 4.93 -3.17 21.52
N ILE A 941 4.75 -4.35 20.96
CA ILE A 941 5.59 -5.51 21.26
C ILE A 941 6.24 -6.00 19.96
N ASP A 942 7.56 -6.11 19.93
CA ASP A 942 8.35 -6.56 18.76
C ASP A 942 8.97 -7.95 18.96
N GLU A 943 9.23 -8.65 17.86
CA GLU A 943 9.63 -10.07 17.79
C GLU A 943 8.71 -10.98 18.63
N VAL A 944 7.39 -10.74 18.59
CA VAL A 944 6.40 -11.44 19.44
C VAL A 944 6.35 -12.97 19.26
N SER A 945 6.81 -13.49 18.12
CA SER A 945 6.94 -14.94 17.90
C SER A 945 7.98 -15.59 18.80
N LYS A 946 8.97 -14.85 19.33
CA LYS A 946 9.92 -15.34 20.35
C LYS A 946 9.38 -15.33 21.78
N ALA A 947 8.20 -14.75 22.03
CA ALA A 947 7.68 -14.54 23.38
C ALA A 947 6.55 -15.53 23.70
N THR A 948 6.59 -16.15 24.87
CA THR A 948 5.47 -16.99 25.34
C THR A 948 4.25 -16.11 25.66
N PRO A 949 3.00 -16.59 25.50
CA PRO A 949 1.80 -15.83 25.88
C PRO A 949 1.78 -15.30 27.33
N PRO A 950 2.30 -16.01 28.35
CA PRO A 950 2.50 -15.45 29.69
C PRO A 950 3.43 -14.22 29.74
N GLU A 951 4.46 -14.16 28.88
CA GLU A 951 5.35 -13.00 28.78
C GLU A 951 4.68 -11.84 28.04
N LEU A 952 4.00 -12.11 26.92
CA LEU A 952 3.23 -11.12 26.15
C LEU A 952 2.16 -10.42 27.03
N LEU A 953 1.51 -11.17 27.92
CA LEU A 953 0.52 -10.65 28.86
C LEU A 953 1.04 -9.48 29.71
N LEU A 954 2.30 -9.50 30.14
CA LEU A 954 2.85 -8.54 31.11
C LEU A 954 2.85 -7.08 30.60
N PRO A 955 3.37 -6.76 29.39
CA PRO A 955 3.18 -5.44 28.79
C PRO A 955 1.74 -5.23 28.29
N MET A 956 1.05 -6.24 27.75
CA MET A 956 -0.34 -6.09 27.26
C MET A 956 -1.31 -5.58 28.35
N LEU A 957 -1.14 -6.02 29.61
CA LEU A 957 -1.92 -5.53 30.76
C LEU A 957 -1.84 -4.00 30.96
N LYS A 958 -0.79 -3.34 30.45
CA LYS A 958 -0.53 -1.91 30.65
C LYS A 958 -1.08 -1.02 29.53
N GLY A 959 -1.30 -1.56 28.34
CA GLY A 959 -1.68 -0.77 27.16
C GLY A 959 -3.18 -0.56 27.08
N ARG A 960 -3.61 0.68 26.76
CA ARG A 960 -4.97 0.93 26.27
C ARG A 960 -5.11 0.40 24.84
N LYS A 961 -4.20 0.78 23.95
CA LYS A 961 -3.99 0.19 22.62
C LYS A 961 -2.80 -0.77 22.65
N ILE A 962 -2.90 -1.87 21.91
CA ILE A 962 -1.83 -2.86 21.73
C ILE A 962 -1.49 -2.98 20.25
N VAL A 963 -0.19 -2.99 19.92
CA VAL A 963 0.34 -3.26 18.58
C VAL A 963 1.31 -4.45 18.70
N LEU A 964 0.98 -5.57 18.06
CA LEU A 964 1.83 -6.76 18.02
C LEU A 964 2.61 -6.77 16.71
N VAL A 965 3.93 -6.89 16.77
CA VAL A 965 4.85 -6.82 15.63
C VAL A 965 5.79 -8.02 15.67
N GLY A 966 5.90 -8.76 14.57
CA GLY A 966 6.70 -9.99 14.55
C GLY A 966 6.53 -10.78 13.26
N ASP A 967 6.91 -12.05 13.30
CA ASP A 967 6.80 -12.96 12.15
C ASP A 967 6.56 -14.39 12.65
N HIS A 968 5.38 -14.96 12.36
CA HIS A 968 5.03 -16.30 12.81
C HIS A 968 5.70 -17.44 12.02
N HIS A 969 6.35 -17.13 10.90
CA HIS A 969 7.18 -18.07 10.15
C HIS A 969 8.66 -18.08 10.60
N GLN A 970 9.03 -17.26 11.59
CA GLN A 970 10.32 -17.35 12.32
C GLN A 970 10.11 -18.09 13.66
N LEU A 971 11.13 -18.16 14.53
CA LEU A 971 11.16 -19.15 15.61
C LEU A 971 10.10 -18.93 16.70
N PRO A 972 9.59 -20.03 17.29
CA PRO A 972 8.84 -19.99 18.55
C PRO A 972 9.74 -19.62 19.74
N PRO A 973 9.16 -19.34 20.94
CA PRO A 973 9.94 -19.17 22.16
C PRO A 973 10.84 -20.36 22.53
N LEU A 974 11.93 -20.05 23.24
CA LEU A 974 12.82 -21.01 23.91
C LEU A 974 12.65 -20.91 25.44
N ILE A 975 12.89 -22.00 26.16
CA ILE A 975 12.83 -22.07 27.62
C ILE A 975 14.17 -22.63 28.14
N GLY A 976 15.12 -21.74 28.43
CA GLY A 976 16.47 -22.14 28.80
C GLY A 976 17.21 -22.76 27.61
N ASP A 977 17.70 -23.99 27.76
CA ASP A 977 18.33 -24.77 26.69
C ASP A 977 17.31 -25.50 25.79
N ASP A 978 16.06 -25.69 26.24
CA ASP A 978 15.02 -26.50 25.57
C ASP A 978 14.03 -25.63 24.76
N THR A 979 13.33 -26.23 23.79
CA THR A 979 12.23 -25.52 23.11
C THR A 979 10.96 -25.45 23.97
N PHE A 980 10.11 -24.45 23.68
CA PHE A 980 8.74 -24.40 24.19
C PHE A 980 7.94 -25.67 23.86
N GLU A 981 8.20 -26.28 22.70
CA GLU A 981 7.53 -27.50 22.22
C GLU A 981 7.92 -28.74 23.05
N GLU A 982 9.22 -28.98 23.27
CA GLU A 982 9.72 -30.11 24.08
C GLU A 982 9.28 -30.01 25.55
N THR A 983 9.21 -28.78 26.07
CA THR A 983 8.73 -28.49 27.43
C THR A 983 7.21 -28.73 27.56
N LEU A 984 6.41 -28.23 26.62
CA LEU A 984 4.96 -28.47 26.59
C LEU A 984 4.64 -29.96 26.42
N GLU A 985 5.34 -30.66 25.52
CA GLU A 985 5.22 -32.12 25.37
C GLU A 985 5.39 -32.86 26.71
N THR A 986 6.30 -32.38 27.57
CA THR A 986 6.54 -32.95 28.91
C THR A 986 5.40 -32.63 29.87
N VAL A 987 4.92 -31.38 29.91
CA VAL A 987 3.77 -30.96 30.74
C VAL A 987 2.47 -31.66 30.31
N ILE A 988 2.27 -31.88 29.00
CA ILE A 988 1.13 -32.63 28.45
C ILE A 988 1.18 -34.09 28.92
N LYS A 989 2.35 -34.72 28.98
CA LYS A 989 2.51 -36.08 29.54
C LYS A 989 2.17 -36.11 31.03
N GLU A 990 2.62 -35.13 31.81
CA GLU A 990 2.37 -35.02 33.27
C GLU A 990 0.95 -34.55 33.66
N SER A 991 0.17 -33.97 32.76
CA SER A 991 -1.16 -33.40 33.09
C SER A 991 -2.22 -34.46 33.40
N ASP A 992 -3.05 -34.24 34.44
CA ASP A 992 -4.06 -35.21 34.89
C ASP A 992 -5.38 -35.19 34.09
N THR A 993 -5.73 -34.07 33.42
CA THR A 993 -7.06 -33.91 32.79
C THR A 993 -7.01 -33.73 31.27
N PHE A 994 -8.03 -34.26 30.58
CA PHE A 994 -8.14 -34.19 29.12
C PHE A 994 -8.35 -32.77 28.59
N GLU A 995 -9.08 -31.91 29.32
CA GLU A 995 -9.33 -30.53 28.90
C GLU A 995 -8.05 -29.68 28.95
N GLN A 996 -7.21 -29.88 29.97
CA GLN A 996 -5.88 -29.24 30.09
C GLN A 996 -4.92 -29.71 28.99
N LYS A 997 -4.81 -31.03 28.74
CA LYS A 997 -3.96 -31.55 27.65
C LYS A 997 -4.35 -30.92 26.32
N ARG A 998 -5.64 -30.87 26.00
CA ARG A 998 -6.15 -30.29 24.74
C ARG A 998 -5.89 -28.78 24.59
N GLU A 999 -5.97 -28.00 25.69
CA GLU A 999 -5.59 -26.58 25.63
C GLU A 999 -4.07 -26.41 25.40
N LEU A 1000 -3.23 -27.23 26.03
CA LEU A 1000 -1.78 -27.22 25.84
C LEU A 1000 -1.36 -27.74 24.45
N GLU A 1001 -2.07 -28.72 23.90
CA GLU A 1001 -1.90 -29.24 22.54
C GLU A 1001 -2.22 -28.16 21.50
N LYS A 1002 -3.33 -27.41 21.64
CA LYS A 1002 -3.64 -26.28 20.73
C LYS A 1002 -2.56 -25.19 20.75
N LEU A 1003 -1.81 -25.06 21.85
CA LEU A 1003 -0.69 -24.12 22.00
C LEU A 1003 0.65 -24.63 21.41
N LEU A 1004 0.73 -25.92 21.04
CA LEU A 1004 1.77 -26.45 20.15
C LEU A 1004 1.41 -26.23 18.68
N GLU A 1005 0.12 -26.28 18.34
CA GLU A 1005 -0.37 -26.18 16.96
C GLU A 1005 -0.32 -24.77 16.38
N GLU A 1006 -0.59 -23.73 17.19
CA GLU A 1006 -0.68 -22.34 16.71
C GLU A 1006 -0.26 -21.32 17.78
N SER A 1007 0.53 -20.32 17.39
CA SER A 1007 0.95 -19.25 18.31
C SER A 1007 -0.13 -18.18 18.52
N LEU A 1008 -0.13 -17.47 19.65
CA LEU A 1008 -1.09 -16.38 19.92
C LEU A 1008 -1.08 -15.30 18.83
N PHE A 1009 0.11 -14.93 18.34
CA PHE A 1009 0.27 -13.92 17.29
C PHE A 1009 -0.26 -14.43 15.94
N GLU A 1010 0.05 -15.67 15.58
CA GLU A 1010 -0.45 -16.34 14.38
C GLU A 1010 -1.97 -16.47 14.36
N ARG A 1011 -2.58 -16.95 15.45
CA ARG A 1011 -4.04 -17.04 15.59
C ARG A 1011 -4.70 -15.68 15.38
N LEU A 1012 -4.20 -14.65 16.08
CA LEU A 1012 -4.70 -13.28 15.93
C LEU A 1012 -4.52 -12.79 14.50
N TYR A 1013 -3.35 -12.99 13.91
CA TYR A 1013 -3.07 -12.54 12.56
C TYR A 1013 -3.93 -13.27 11.50
N LYS A 1014 -4.22 -14.56 11.62
CA LYS A 1014 -5.18 -15.26 10.75
C LYS A 1014 -6.61 -14.74 10.95
N ASN A 1015 -7.09 -14.67 12.20
CA ASN A 1015 -8.51 -14.52 12.50
C ASN A 1015 -9.02 -13.08 12.67
N LEU A 1016 -8.14 -12.08 12.82
CA LEU A 1016 -8.52 -10.67 12.80
C LEU A 1016 -8.98 -10.22 11.40
N PRO A 1017 -9.87 -9.22 11.30
CA PRO A 1017 -10.22 -8.61 10.01
C PRO A 1017 -9.01 -7.88 9.41
N SER A 1018 -9.01 -7.67 8.09
CA SER A 1018 -8.03 -6.82 7.40
C SER A 1018 -8.00 -5.39 7.96
N SER A 1019 -9.11 -4.92 8.52
CA SER A 1019 -9.19 -3.67 9.27
C SER A 1019 -8.40 -3.67 10.59
N ASN A 1020 -7.75 -4.74 11.04
CA ASN A 1020 -6.89 -4.73 12.24
C ASN A 1020 -5.52 -5.42 12.05
N LYS A 1021 -5.13 -5.73 10.81
CA LYS A 1021 -3.83 -6.32 10.49
C LYS A 1021 -3.26 -5.83 9.16
N LYS A 1022 -1.95 -5.95 8.98
CA LYS A 1022 -1.24 -5.70 7.70
C LYS A 1022 0.04 -6.53 7.62
N MET A 1023 0.44 -6.91 6.41
CA MET A 1023 1.76 -7.49 6.16
C MET A 1023 2.69 -6.45 5.54
N LEU A 1024 3.98 -6.53 5.86
CA LEU A 1024 5.00 -5.73 5.19
C LEU A 1024 5.57 -6.54 4.02
N ALA A 1025 5.02 -6.35 2.82
CA ALA A 1025 5.31 -7.23 1.68
C ALA A 1025 6.68 -6.99 1.00
N LEU A 1026 7.22 -5.77 1.06
CA LEU A 1026 8.49 -5.40 0.42
C LEU A 1026 9.68 -5.59 1.37
N GLN A 1027 10.66 -6.42 0.99
CA GLN A 1027 11.89 -6.62 1.75
C GLN A 1027 13.10 -5.90 1.15
N TYR A 1028 13.96 -5.33 2.00
CA TYR A 1028 15.12 -4.53 1.63
C TYR A 1028 16.45 -5.10 2.17
N ARG A 1029 16.48 -6.34 2.65
CA ARG A 1029 17.68 -6.97 3.21
C ARG A 1029 18.45 -7.74 2.14
N MET A 1030 17.81 -8.72 1.55
CA MET A 1030 18.40 -9.79 0.75
C MET A 1030 18.44 -9.42 -0.73
N HIS A 1031 19.46 -9.89 -1.46
CA HIS A 1031 19.39 -10.03 -2.92
C HIS A 1031 18.15 -10.88 -3.31
N GLU A 1032 17.53 -10.62 -4.47
CA GLU A 1032 16.31 -11.34 -4.88
C GLU A 1032 16.53 -12.86 -4.94
N ASN A 1033 17.63 -13.30 -5.54
CA ASN A 1033 18.07 -14.71 -5.55
C ASN A 1033 17.99 -15.41 -4.18
N ILE A 1034 18.40 -14.72 -3.11
CA ILE A 1034 18.32 -15.23 -1.73
C ILE A 1034 16.87 -15.19 -1.22
N MET A 1035 16.14 -14.10 -1.47
CA MET A 1035 14.74 -13.95 -1.08
C MET A 1035 13.84 -15.06 -1.66
N GLN A 1036 14.08 -15.49 -2.92
CA GLN A 1036 13.36 -16.59 -3.57
C GLN A 1036 13.46 -17.92 -2.80
N THR A 1037 14.41 -18.09 -1.87
CA THR A 1037 14.50 -19.27 -1.00
C THR A 1037 13.53 -19.24 0.19
N ILE A 1038 13.01 -18.06 0.56
CA ILE A 1038 12.09 -17.88 1.69
C ILE A 1038 10.68 -17.45 1.28
N THR A 1039 10.48 -16.90 0.08
CA THR A 1039 9.15 -16.54 -0.46
C THR A 1039 8.09 -17.64 -0.27
N PRO A 1040 8.39 -18.95 -0.46
CA PRO A 1040 7.40 -20.02 -0.27
C PRO A 1040 6.79 -20.12 1.14
N PHE A 1041 7.50 -19.64 2.18
CA PHE A 1041 6.96 -19.61 3.54
C PHE A 1041 5.86 -18.57 3.73
N TYR A 1042 5.69 -17.64 2.77
CA TYR A 1042 4.73 -16.53 2.81
C TYR A 1042 3.73 -16.58 1.63
N GLU A 1043 3.69 -17.67 0.85
CA GLU A 1043 2.77 -17.81 -0.29
C GLU A 1043 1.29 -17.98 0.12
N SER A 1044 1.02 -18.41 1.36
CA SER A 1044 -0.34 -18.52 1.91
C SER A 1044 -0.94 -17.19 2.39
N GLU A 1045 -0.18 -16.10 2.33
CA GLU A 1045 -0.58 -14.78 2.81
C GLU A 1045 -1.36 -13.97 1.77
N ASN A 1046 -2.17 -13.01 2.26
CA ASN A 1046 -2.91 -12.10 1.38
C ASN A 1046 -1.99 -11.21 0.52
N GLU A 1047 -0.75 -11.00 0.95
CA GLU A 1047 0.25 -10.15 0.31
C GLU A 1047 1.57 -10.94 0.23
N SER A 1048 2.00 -11.34 -0.97
CA SER A 1048 3.23 -12.14 -1.13
C SER A 1048 4.51 -11.33 -0.88
N LEU A 1049 5.56 -12.00 -0.42
CA LEU A 1049 6.88 -11.39 -0.22
C LEU A 1049 7.53 -11.00 -1.56
N LYS A 1050 7.97 -9.74 -1.66
CA LYS A 1050 8.53 -9.11 -2.88
C LYS A 1050 9.85 -8.41 -2.59
N CYS A 1051 10.70 -8.27 -3.60
CA CYS A 1051 11.92 -7.48 -3.50
C CYS A 1051 11.55 -5.98 -3.48
N GLY A 1052 12.11 -5.23 -2.53
CA GLY A 1052 11.99 -3.77 -2.44
C GLY A 1052 13.22 -3.01 -2.94
N LEU A 1053 14.27 -3.73 -3.38
CA LEU A 1053 15.43 -3.14 -4.03
C LEU A 1053 15.08 -2.82 -5.49
N THR A 1054 15.47 -1.64 -5.98
CA THR A 1054 15.21 -1.22 -7.38
C THR A 1054 16.08 -1.97 -8.39
N ASP A 1055 17.27 -2.38 -7.96
CA ASP A 1055 18.23 -3.22 -8.67
C ASP A 1055 18.91 -4.04 -7.58
N SER A 1056 18.61 -5.35 -7.49
CA SER A 1056 19.20 -6.16 -6.43
C SER A 1056 20.67 -6.47 -6.68
N ASP A 1057 21.06 -6.71 -7.93
CA ASP A 1057 22.43 -7.02 -8.31
C ASP A 1057 23.35 -5.84 -7.93
N ALA A 1058 23.04 -4.62 -8.36
CA ALA A 1058 23.84 -3.44 -8.02
C ALA A 1058 23.82 -3.11 -6.51
N MET A 1059 22.67 -3.24 -5.84
CA MET A 1059 22.54 -2.92 -4.41
C MET A 1059 23.10 -3.99 -3.47
N ARG A 1060 23.31 -5.24 -3.92
CA ARG A 1060 23.81 -6.36 -3.10
C ARG A 1060 24.99 -7.12 -3.73
N ASP A 1061 25.61 -6.57 -4.76
CA ASP A 1061 26.91 -6.97 -5.30
C ASP A 1061 27.95 -7.09 -4.18
N HIS A 1062 28.35 -8.32 -3.86
CA HIS A 1062 29.27 -8.60 -2.77
C HIS A 1062 30.72 -8.17 -3.05
N LYS A 1063 31.05 -7.78 -4.29
CA LYS A 1063 32.40 -7.40 -4.74
C LYS A 1063 33.45 -8.52 -4.69
N LEU A 1064 33.07 -9.75 -4.38
CA LEU A 1064 33.99 -10.90 -4.25
C LEU A 1064 33.97 -11.74 -5.52
N GLU A 1065 35.15 -12.06 -6.06
CA GLU A 1065 35.36 -12.93 -7.22
C GLU A 1065 36.49 -13.90 -6.89
N SER A 1066 36.29 -15.20 -7.15
CA SER A 1066 37.23 -16.26 -6.79
C SER A 1066 36.96 -17.54 -7.60
N PRO A 1067 37.81 -18.58 -7.51
CA PRO A 1067 37.52 -19.88 -8.13
C PRO A 1067 36.25 -20.56 -7.59
N LEU A 1068 35.83 -20.22 -6.36
CA LEU A 1068 34.74 -20.88 -5.65
C LEU A 1068 33.43 -20.09 -5.69
N ILE A 1069 33.51 -18.76 -5.80
CA ILE A 1069 32.39 -17.80 -5.76
C ILE A 1069 32.61 -16.77 -6.88
N LYS A 1070 31.66 -16.65 -7.82
CA LYS A 1070 31.66 -15.54 -8.79
C LYS A 1070 30.88 -14.34 -8.26
N ARG A 1071 31.20 -13.14 -8.71
CA ARG A 1071 30.56 -11.87 -8.27
C ARG A 1071 29.06 -11.76 -8.59
N SER A 1072 28.54 -12.60 -9.48
CA SER A 1072 27.11 -12.69 -9.82
C SER A 1072 26.35 -13.81 -9.08
N GLU A 1073 26.98 -14.53 -8.16
CA GLU A 1073 26.42 -15.75 -7.55
C GLU A 1073 25.99 -15.52 -6.09
N HIS A 1074 24.83 -14.90 -5.90
CA HIS A 1074 24.29 -14.52 -4.58
C HIS A 1074 23.77 -15.70 -3.71
N LEU A 1075 23.58 -16.88 -4.29
CA LEU A 1075 23.08 -18.08 -3.59
C LEU A 1075 23.86 -19.31 -4.05
N LEU A 1076 24.45 -20.05 -3.11
CA LEU A 1076 25.22 -21.27 -3.37
C LEU A 1076 24.78 -22.43 -2.46
N TRP A 1077 24.90 -23.67 -2.95
CA TRP A 1077 24.86 -24.88 -2.11
C TRP A 1077 26.01 -25.81 -2.51
N ILE A 1078 26.96 -25.99 -1.58
CA ILE A 1078 28.06 -26.95 -1.66
C ILE A 1078 27.56 -28.30 -1.11
N ASP A 1079 27.34 -29.25 -2.01
CA ASP A 1079 26.77 -30.55 -1.75
C ASP A 1079 27.84 -31.55 -1.29
N LEU A 1080 27.66 -32.09 -0.09
CA LEU A 1080 28.53 -33.14 0.45
C LEU A 1080 27.96 -34.53 0.11
N PRO A 1081 28.77 -35.50 -0.35
CA PRO A 1081 28.29 -36.85 -0.60
C PRO A 1081 27.68 -37.51 0.66
N ASN A 1082 26.57 -38.22 0.50
CA ASN A 1082 25.97 -39.04 1.56
C ASN A 1082 26.73 -40.38 1.68
N GLN A 1083 27.96 -40.32 2.20
CA GLN A 1083 28.87 -41.45 2.36
C GLN A 1083 29.60 -41.39 3.72
N PRO A 1084 30.09 -42.51 4.27
CA PRO A 1084 30.64 -42.58 5.63
C PRO A 1084 31.76 -41.58 5.98
N SER A 1085 32.59 -41.17 5.01
CA SER A 1085 33.65 -40.17 5.20
C SER A 1085 33.14 -38.72 5.37
N TYR A 1086 31.84 -38.50 5.18
CA TYR A 1086 31.17 -37.19 5.27
C TYR A 1086 30.04 -37.19 6.32
N PHE A 1087 29.87 -38.28 7.07
CA PHE A 1087 28.79 -38.42 8.03
C PHE A 1087 29.00 -37.59 9.29
N GLU A 1088 27.90 -37.28 9.98
CA GLU A 1088 27.95 -36.56 11.25
C GLU A 1088 28.52 -37.42 12.38
N GLU A 1089 29.27 -36.79 13.28
CA GLU A 1089 29.79 -37.39 14.50
C GLU A 1089 29.10 -36.83 15.75
N ARG A 1090 29.23 -37.55 16.88
CA ARG A 1090 28.67 -37.19 18.18
C ARG A 1090 29.78 -36.95 19.21
N MET A 1091 29.59 -35.94 20.05
CA MET A 1091 30.51 -35.64 21.15
C MET A 1091 30.60 -36.80 22.16
N LYS A 1092 31.82 -37.16 22.61
CA LYS A 1092 32.04 -38.22 23.62
C LYS A 1092 31.36 -37.94 24.98
N GLU A 1093 31.18 -36.66 25.31
CA GLU A 1093 30.48 -36.18 26.52
C GLU A 1093 29.27 -35.31 26.16
N GLY A 1094 28.36 -35.79 25.31
CA GLY A 1094 27.13 -35.05 25.02
C GLY A 1094 26.19 -35.67 23.99
N ALA A 1095 25.04 -35.03 23.80
CA ALA A 1095 24.07 -35.38 22.76
C ALA A 1095 24.26 -34.58 21.45
N SER A 1096 25.06 -33.50 21.49
CA SER A 1096 25.28 -32.61 20.33
C SER A 1096 26.19 -33.24 19.27
N LEU A 1097 26.08 -32.69 18.06
CA LEU A 1097 26.63 -33.24 16.83
C LEU A 1097 27.56 -32.23 16.14
N PHE A 1098 28.48 -32.74 15.33
CA PHE A 1098 29.39 -31.98 14.48
C PHE A 1098 29.65 -32.74 13.18
N ASN A 1099 30.23 -32.07 12.18
CA ASN A 1099 30.62 -32.69 10.92
C ASN A 1099 31.97 -32.10 10.46
N GLU A 1100 33.03 -32.91 10.53
CA GLU A 1100 34.40 -32.48 10.18
C GLU A 1100 34.58 -32.20 8.68
N ALA A 1101 33.80 -32.83 7.80
CA ALA A 1101 33.86 -32.52 6.38
C ALA A 1101 33.25 -31.14 6.07
N GLU A 1102 32.16 -30.77 6.77
CA GLU A 1102 31.63 -29.41 6.71
C GLU A 1102 32.61 -28.40 7.32
N LEU A 1103 33.26 -28.71 8.46
CA LEU A 1103 34.28 -27.83 9.06
C LEU A 1103 35.46 -27.57 8.12
N ASN A 1104 35.93 -28.58 7.39
CA ASN A 1104 36.99 -28.40 6.39
C ASN A 1104 36.50 -27.63 5.15
N THR A 1105 35.24 -27.80 4.73
CA THR A 1105 34.65 -26.97 3.66
C THR A 1105 34.55 -25.51 4.09
N ILE A 1106 34.14 -25.24 5.34
CA ILE A 1106 34.09 -23.90 5.94
C ILE A 1106 35.50 -23.28 6.05
N ARG A 1107 36.52 -24.07 6.43
CA ARG A 1107 37.93 -23.63 6.44
C ARG A 1107 38.36 -23.10 5.07
N THR A 1108 38.11 -23.86 4.00
CA THR A 1108 38.43 -23.47 2.63
C THR A 1108 37.66 -22.22 2.21
N MET A 1109 36.35 -22.18 2.46
CA MET A 1109 35.50 -21.02 2.15
C MET A 1109 35.95 -19.73 2.83
N LEU A 1110 36.33 -19.78 4.11
CA LEU A 1110 36.76 -18.59 4.85
C LEU A 1110 38.12 -18.07 4.36
N LEU A 1111 39.06 -18.95 4.02
CA LEU A 1111 40.34 -18.58 3.43
C LEU A 1111 40.17 -17.93 2.06
N ASP A 1112 39.31 -18.49 1.21
CA ASP A 1112 39.02 -17.97 -0.13
C ASP A 1112 38.26 -16.63 -0.06
N LEU A 1113 37.24 -16.50 0.81
CA LEU A 1113 36.54 -15.24 1.08
C LEU A 1113 37.51 -14.13 1.55
N ASN A 1114 38.47 -14.44 2.41
CA ASN A 1114 39.46 -13.47 2.88
C ASN A 1114 40.37 -13.00 1.71
N LYS A 1115 40.81 -13.93 0.87
CA LYS A 1115 41.64 -13.64 -0.31
C LYS A 1115 40.87 -12.86 -1.39
N ALA A 1116 39.62 -13.22 -1.66
CA ALA A 1116 38.74 -12.47 -2.56
C ALA A 1116 38.50 -11.03 -2.04
N THR A 1117 38.38 -10.85 -0.72
CA THR A 1117 38.28 -9.53 -0.09
C THR A 1117 39.59 -8.74 -0.23
N GLU A 1118 40.75 -9.38 -0.09
CA GLU A 1118 42.07 -8.77 -0.35
C GLU A 1118 42.17 -8.26 -1.80
N GLN A 1119 41.80 -9.11 -2.76
CA GLN A 1119 41.84 -8.79 -4.19
C GLN A 1119 40.83 -7.68 -4.56
N ALA A 1120 39.64 -7.70 -3.97
CA ALA A 1120 38.65 -6.63 -4.14
C ALA A 1120 39.14 -5.27 -3.61
N LYS A 1121 39.92 -5.26 -2.51
CA LYS A 1121 40.61 -4.04 -2.02
C LYS A 1121 41.71 -3.57 -2.95
N GLN A 1122 42.54 -4.48 -3.46
CA GLN A 1122 43.60 -4.17 -4.45
C GLN A 1122 43.01 -3.61 -5.76
N GLN A 1123 41.76 -3.95 -6.09
CA GLN A 1123 41.00 -3.43 -7.23
C GLN A 1123 40.19 -2.15 -6.91
N GLY A 1124 40.21 -1.66 -5.66
CA GLY A 1124 39.43 -0.48 -5.24
C GLY A 1124 37.91 -0.71 -5.12
N LEU A 1125 37.44 -1.95 -5.14
CA LEU A 1125 36.02 -2.30 -5.00
C LEU A 1125 35.54 -2.32 -3.54
N ILE A 1126 36.47 -2.42 -2.59
CA ILE A 1126 36.25 -2.38 -1.14
C ILE A 1126 37.29 -1.43 -0.56
N GLU A 1127 36.91 -0.57 0.41
CA GLU A 1127 37.86 0.31 1.09
C GLU A 1127 38.96 -0.46 1.82
N GLU A 1128 40.20 0.04 1.77
CA GLU A 1128 41.38 -0.58 2.36
C GLU A 1128 41.18 -0.99 3.83
N LYS A 1129 40.49 -0.15 4.61
CA LYS A 1129 40.24 -0.35 6.04
C LYS A 1129 38.93 -1.09 6.37
N ALA A 1130 38.02 -1.25 5.41
CA ALA A 1130 36.76 -1.97 5.66
C ALA A 1130 37.01 -3.47 5.86
N LEU A 1131 36.16 -4.14 6.64
CA LEU A 1131 36.18 -5.59 6.81
C LEU A 1131 34.89 -6.17 6.25
N LYS A 1132 34.96 -7.25 5.47
CA LYS A 1132 33.77 -7.89 4.89
C LYS A 1132 33.00 -8.63 5.99
N SER A 1133 31.70 -8.38 6.12
CA SER A 1133 30.88 -8.99 7.17
C SER A 1133 30.50 -10.43 6.82
N VAL A 1134 30.96 -11.41 7.62
CA VAL A 1134 30.71 -12.85 7.39
C VAL A 1134 30.11 -13.51 8.63
N GLY A 1135 28.90 -14.04 8.50
CA GLY A 1135 28.31 -14.92 9.52
C GLY A 1135 28.56 -16.39 9.21
N VAL A 1136 28.90 -17.19 10.21
CA VAL A 1136 28.97 -18.67 10.08
C VAL A 1136 28.02 -19.29 11.10
N ILE A 1137 26.92 -19.87 10.62
CA ILE A 1137 25.83 -20.38 11.46
C ILE A 1137 25.62 -21.89 11.30
N SER A 1138 25.09 -22.52 12.34
CA SER A 1138 24.70 -23.93 12.29
C SER A 1138 23.46 -24.22 13.16
N PHE A 1139 22.81 -25.35 12.90
CA PHE A 1139 21.74 -25.88 13.73
C PHE A 1139 22.25 -26.55 15.02
N TYR A 1140 23.58 -26.73 15.19
CA TYR A 1140 24.17 -27.49 16.30
C TYR A 1140 25.27 -26.71 17.05
N ALA A 1141 25.13 -26.61 18.37
CA ALA A 1141 26.04 -25.82 19.21
C ALA A 1141 27.49 -26.35 19.26
N GLU A 1142 27.71 -27.67 19.19
CA GLU A 1142 29.08 -28.23 19.14
C GLU A 1142 29.78 -27.91 17.80
N GLN A 1143 29.04 -27.90 16.68
CA GLN A 1143 29.56 -27.43 15.39
C GLN A 1143 29.96 -25.95 15.48
N VAL A 1144 29.10 -25.08 16.02
CA VAL A 1144 29.41 -23.63 16.23
C VAL A 1144 30.66 -23.45 17.10
N LYS A 1145 30.80 -24.23 18.17
CA LYS A 1145 31.97 -24.22 19.05
C LYS A 1145 33.26 -24.63 18.34
N ARG A 1146 33.20 -25.57 17.39
CA ARG A 1146 34.35 -25.95 16.55
C ARG A 1146 34.66 -24.90 15.47
N ILE A 1147 33.63 -24.29 14.89
CA ILE A 1147 33.77 -23.16 13.96
C ILE A 1147 34.46 -21.97 14.66
N ASN A 1148 34.08 -21.61 15.89
CA ASN A 1148 34.81 -20.61 16.69
C ASN A 1148 36.26 -21.01 16.90
N ARG A 1149 36.53 -22.23 17.38
CA ARG A 1149 37.89 -22.72 17.60
C ARG A 1149 38.76 -22.63 16.33
N LEU A 1150 38.21 -23.02 15.20
CA LEU A 1150 38.84 -22.95 13.88
C LEU A 1150 39.22 -21.50 13.52
N ILE A 1151 38.30 -20.55 13.72
CA ILE A 1151 38.52 -19.12 13.42
C ILE A 1151 39.49 -18.46 14.41
N GLU A 1152 39.40 -18.79 15.70
CA GLU A 1152 40.18 -18.17 16.78
C GLU A 1152 41.60 -18.74 16.93
N GLN A 1153 41.82 -20.01 16.61
CA GLN A 1153 43.07 -20.74 16.91
C GLN A 1153 43.85 -21.23 15.69
N GLU A 1154 43.19 -21.39 14.53
CA GLU A 1154 43.80 -22.05 13.35
C GLU A 1154 43.80 -21.20 12.08
N LEU A 1155 43.04 -20.10 12.02
CA LEU A 1155 42.91 -19.24 10.85
C LEU A 1155 43.35 -17.81 11.14
N HIS A 1156 43.91 -17.15 10.12
CA HIS A 1156 44.24 -15.73 10.16
C HIS A 1156 43.51 -15.04 9.00
N LEU A 1157 42.47 -14.26 9.33
CA LEU A 1157 41.51 -13.71 8.37
C LEU A 1157 41.38 -12.18 8.50
N PRO A 1158 42.47 -11.42 8.25
CA PRO A 1158 42.59 -9.99 8.59
C PRO A 1158 41.71 -9.06 7.73
N HIS A 1159 40.91 -9.58 6.79
CA HIS A 1159 40.00 -8.80 5.96
C HIS A 1159 38.53 -9.08 6.22
N LEU A 1160 38.21 -10.04 7.09
CA LEU A 1160 36.84 -10.45 7.42
C LEU A 1160 36.48 -10.01 8.84
N HIS A 1161 35.26 -9.49 9.02
CA HIS A 1161 34.63 -9.37 10.33
C HIS A 1161 33.68 -10.57 10.51
N ILE A 1162 34.09 -11.53 11.35
CA ILE A 1162 33.41 -12.82 11.45
C ILE A 1162 32.59 -12.89 12.74
N ARG A 1163 31.34 -13.36 12.62
CA ARG A 1163 30.47 -13.70 13.77
C ARG A 1163 29.94 -15.12 13.59
N THR A 1164 29.85 -15.88 14.67
CA THR A 1164 29.28 -17.24 14.63
C THR A 1164 28.16 -17.41 15.65
N GLY A 1165 27.29 -18.40 15.42
CA GLY A 1165 26.21 -18.70 16.35
C GLY A 1165 25.35 -19.87 15.90
N SER A 1166 24.46 -20.33 16.78
CA SER A 1166 23.34 -21.15 16.32
C SER A 1166 22.37 -20.28 15.52
N VAL A 1167 21.61 -20.91 14.61
CA VAL A 1167 20.48 -20.27 13.88
C VAL A 1167 19.59 -19.48 14.85
N ASP A 1168 19.25 -20.09 15.99
CA ASP A 1168 18.45 -19.52 17.07
C ASP A 1168 19.04 -18.24 17.66
N LYS A 1169 20.35 -18.22 17.92
CA LYS A 1169 21.05 -17.02 18.43
C LYS A 1169 21.25 -15.94 17.36
N PHE A 1170 21.13 -16.27 16.08
CA PHE A 1170 21.23 -15.33 14.95
C PHE A 1170 19.89 -14.68 14.55
N GLN A 1171 18.73 -15.14 15.05
CA GLN A 1171 17.46 -14.46 14.72
C GLN A 1171 17.45 -13.02 15.26
N GLY A 1172 17.29 -12.07 14.34
CA GLY A 1172 17.35 -10.62 14.56
C GLY A 1172 18.60 -9.99 13.93
N MET A 1173 19.68 -10.76 13.79
CA MET A 1173 20.92 -10.33 13.13
C MET A 1173 20.81 -10.42 11.60
N GLU A 1174 21.76 -9.79 10.92
CA GLU A 1174 22.08 -9.93 9.49
C GLU A 1174 23.59 -9.72 9.27
N MET A 1175 24.14 -10.34 8.23
CA MET A 1175 25.53 -10.16 7.78
C MET A 1175 25.55 -10.10 6.25
N ASP A 1176 26.62 -9.60 5.65
CA ASP A 1176 26.72 -9.48 4.18
C ASP A 1176 26.77 -10.87 3.53
N VAL A 1177 27.71 -11.69 4.00
CA VAL A 1177 27.86 -13.10 3.64
C VAL A 1177 27.38 -13.99 4.80
N ILE A 1178 26.66 -15.09 4.51
CA ILE A 1178 26.35 -16.15 5.47
C ILE A 1178 26.78 -17.51 4.93
N LEU A 1179 27.52 -18.26 5.76
CA LEU A 1179 27.77 -19.69 5.58
C LEU A 1179 26.88 -20.50 6.54
N VAL A 1180 26.12 -21.48 6.04
CA VAL A 1180 25.22 -22.33 6.83
C VAL A 1180 25.74 -23.77 6.85
N SER A 1181 26.17 -24.24 8.02
CA SER A 1181 26.57 -25.63 8.27
C SER A 1181 25.36 -26.45 8.69
N MET A 1182 24.92 -27.34 7.80
CA MET A 1182 23.72 -28.16 7.97
C MET A 1182 23.93 -29.36 8.91
N VAL A 1183 25.18 -29.81 9.07
CA VAL A 1183 25.72 -30.91 9.90
C VAL A 1183 25.22 -32.31 9.55
N ARG A 1184 23.89 -32.48 9.40
CA ARG A 1184 23.26 -33.80 9.30
C ARG A 1184 23.59 -34.47 7.98
N ASN A 1185 24.23 -35.63 8.07
CA ASN A 1185 24.57 -36.51 6.98
C ASN A 1185 24.79 -37.91 7.55
N ASN A 1186 23.95 -38.88 7.21
CA ASN A 1186 24.03 -40.24 7.76
C ASN A 1186 23.26 -41.25 6.88
N ASP A 1187 23.39 -42.54 7.23
CA ASP A 1187 22.68 -43.66 6.58
C ASP A 1187 21.45 -44.15 7.38
N ASN A 1188 21.05 -43.45 8.45
CA ASN A 1188 20.15 -44.02 9.44
C ASN A 1188 18.76 -44.34 8.83
N LYS A 1189 18.17 -45.49 9.22
CA LYS A 1189 16.89 -46.00 8.70
C LYS A 1189 15.67 -45.10 9.00
N HIS A 1190 15.88 -43.95 9.62
CA HIS A 1190 14.87 -42.96 9.94
C HIS A 1190 15.05 -41.65 9.18
N GLY A 1191 16.16 -41.45 8.45
CA GLY A 1191 16.41 -40.25 7.65
C GLY A 1191 16.28 -38.95 8.45
N ASP A 1192 16.58 -38.99 9.74
CA ASP A 1192 16.32 -37.88 10.64
C ASP A 1192 17.30 -36.73 10.41
N ILE A 1193 16.77 -35.53 10.18
CA ILE A 1193 17.54 -34.28 10.04
C ILE A 1193 17.49 -33.39 11.28
N GLY A 1194 16.97 -33.89 12.40
CA GLY A 1194 17.01 -33.21 13.70
C GLY A 1194 16.34 -31.83 13.67
N PHE A 1195 17.04 -30.78 14.09
CA PHE A 1195 16.48 -29.43 14.16
C PHE A 1195 16.15 -28.83 12.79
N ALA A 1196 16.80 -29.29 11.72
CA ALA A 1196 16.52 -28.84 10.35
C ALA A 1196 15.16 -29.33 9.81
N LYS A 1197 14.40 -30.14 10.57
CA LYS A 1197 13.00 -30.51 10.25
C LYS A 1197 12.03 -29.32 10.36
N ASP A 1198 12.40 -28.28 11.10
CA ASP A 1198 11.56 -27.11 11.38
C ASP A 1198 11.79 -26.03 10.32
N TYR A 1199 10.74 -25.74 9.54
CA TYR A 1199 10.77 -24.74 8.48
C TYR A 1199 11.08 -23.33 9.03
N ARG A 1200 10.72 -23.02 10.28
CA ARG A 1200 10.97 -21.72 10.92
C ARG A 1200 12.46 -21.51 11.18
N ARG A 1201 13.18 -22.58 11.55
CA ARG A 1201 14.65 -22.58 11.68
C ARG A 1201 15.31 -22.43 10.31
N LEU A 1202 14.81 -23.12 9.29
CA LEU A 1202 15.33 -22.95 7.93
C LEU A 1202 15.10 -21.51 7.41
N ASN A 1203 13.89 -20.96 7.56
CA ASN A 1203 13.55 -19.59 7.20
C ASN A 1203 14.48 -18.57 7.88
N VAL A 1204 14.72 -18.68 9.20
CA VAL A 1204 15.72 -17.83 9.87
C VAL A 1204 17.10 -17.98 9.25
N ALA A 1205 17.59 -19.20 9.06
CA ALA A 1205 18.95 -19.44 8.55
C ALA A 1205 19.16 -18.83 7.15
N LEU A 1206 18.22 -19.06 6.22
CA LEU A 1206 18.25 -18.51 4.86
C LEU A 1206 18.21 -16.97 4.87
N SER A 1207 17.39 -16.38 5.74
CA SER A 1207 17.11 -14.94 5.77
C SER A 1207 18.12 -14.07 6.55
N ARG A 1208 19.30 -14.61 6.90
CA ARG A 1208 20.36 -13.84 7.59
C ARG A 1208 21.29 -13.09 6.64
N ALA A 1209 21.40 -13.52 5.38
CA ALA A 1209 22.30 -12.91 4.41
C ALA A 1209 21.72 -11.61 3.84
N ARG A 1210 22.59 -10.67 3.47
CA ARG A 1210 22.24 -9.50 2.66
C ARG A 1210 22.62 -9.72 1.20
N GLU A 1211 23.82 -10.23 0.98
CA GLU A 1211 24.49 -10.25 -0.33
C GLU A 1211 24.80 -11.66 -0.84
N LEU A 1212 25.31 -12.55 0.02
CA LEU A 1212 25.69 -13.92 -0.36
C LEU A 1212 25.25 -14.93 0.69
N LEU A 1213 24.53 -15.97 0.28
CA LEU A 1213 24.17 -17.12 1.11
C LEU A 1213 24.82 -18.40 0.56
N VAL A 1214 25.55 -19.13 1.40
CA VAL A 1214 26.16 -20.42 1.06
C VAL A 1214 25.67 -21.50 2.01
N LEU A 1215 25.03 -22.52 1.47
CA LEU A 1215 24.64 -23.74 2.19
C LEU A 1215 25.73 -24.80 2.06
N ILE A 1216 26.07 -25.48 3.16
CA ILE A 1216 27.10 -26.51 3.21
C ILE A 1216 26.50 -27.76 3.88
N GLY A 1217 26.37 -28.85 3.12
CA GLY A 1217 25.82 -30.12 3.62
C GLY A 1217 25.12 -30.95 2.53
N SER A 1218 24.77 -32.20 2.84
CA SER A 1218 24.36 -33.19 1.82
C SER A 1218 22.93 -33.03 1.31
N THR A 1219 22.76 -32.71 0.02
CA THR A 1219 21.44 -32.56 -0.60
C THR A 1219 20.64 -33.85 -0.64
N ASP A 1220 21.28 -35.03 -0.69
CA ASP A 1220 20.59 -36.32 -0.58
C ASP A 1220 19.89 -36.45 0.78
N MET A 1221 20.61 -36.10 1.85
CA MET A 1221 20.12 -36.15 3.23
C MET A 1221 18.93 -35.21 3.46
N PHE A 1222 18.87 -34.05 2.79
CA PHE A 1222 17.77 -33.10 2.93
C PHE A 1222 16.62 -33.29 1.94
N THR A 1223 16.86 -33.77 0.71
CA THR A 1223 15.82 -33.86 -0.35
C THR A 1223 15.18 -35.23 -0.52
N LYS A 1224 15.82 -36.32 -0.03
CA LYS A 1224 15.35 -37.70 -0.21
C LYS A 1224 15.08 -38.42 1.11
N ARG A 1225 15.99 -38.29 2.08
CA ARG A 1225 15.94 -39.05 3.35
C ARG A 1225 14.84 -38.67 4.35
N PRO A 1226 14.36 -37.41 4.51
CA PRO A 1226 13.45 -37.04 5.61
C PRO A 1226 12.12 -37.82 5.61
N LYS A 1227 11.54 -38.10 6.78
CA LYS A 1227 10.29 -38.90 6.85
C LYS A 1227 9.07 -38.21 6.24
N LYS A 1228 8.86 -36.92 6.55
CA LYS A 1228 7.71 -36.13 6.07
C LYS A 1228 7.92 -35.70 4.62
N GLU A 1229 6.92 -35.90 3.76
CA GLU A 1229 7.02 -35.44 2.36
C GLU A 1229 7.03 -33.91 2.25
N GLU A 1230 6.31 -33.20 3.13
CA GLU A 1230 6.36 -31.74 3.32
C GLU A 1230 7.82 -31.24 3.43
N THR A 1231 8.60 -31.84 4.34
CA THR A 1231 10.00 -31.51 4.57
C THR A 1231 10.87 -31.82 3.35
N LYS A 1232 10.59 -32.91 2.62
CA LYS A 1232 11.29 -33.20 1.35
C LYS A 1232 10.94 -32.18 0.26
N GLN A 1233 9.68 -31.78 0.15
CA GLN A 1233 9.22 -30.80 -0.84
C GLN A 1233 9.88 -29.44 -0.60
N MET A 1234 9.89 -28.95 0.65
CA MET A 1234 10.61 -27.74 1.09
C MET A 1234 12.09 -27.76 0.66
N TYR A 1235 12.82 -28.84 0.96
CA TYR A 1235 14.23 -28.93 0.58
C TYR A 1235 14.48 -29.16 -0.92
N ARG A 1236 13.57 -29.83 -1.63
CA ARG A 1236 13.64 -29.94 -3.10
C ARG A 1236 13.38 -28.61 -3.78
N GLN A 1237 12.45 -27.81 -3.26
CA GLN A 1237 12.17 -26.45 -3.75
C GLN A 1237 13.40 -25.57 -3.54
N LEU A 1238 13.99 -25.56 -2.33
CA LEU A 1238 15.26 -24.87 -2.05
C LEU A 1238 16.38 -25.29 -3.01
N LEU A 1239 16.58 -26.60 -3.23
CA LEU A 1239 17.57 -27.10 -4.18
C LEU A 1239 17.26 -26.70 -5.64
N SER A 1240 15.98 -26.60 -6.01
CA SER A 1240 15.57 -26.14 -7.34
C SER A 1240 15.89 -24.66 -7.55
N THR A 1241 15.64 -23.80 -6.56
CA THR A 1241 16.00 -22.37 -6.58
C THR A 1241 17.50 -22.17 -6.73
N VAL A 1242 18.31 -22.89 -5.94
CA VAL A 1242 19.78 -22.89 -6.07
C VAL A 1242 20.22 -23.32 -7.47
N LYS A 1243 19.59 -24.35 -8.05
CA LYS A 1243 19.94 -24.87 -9.38
C LYS A 1243 19.50 -23.95 -10.53
N SER A 1244 18.34 -23.29 -10.45
CA SER A 1244 17.94 -22.29 -11.45
C SER A 1244 18.86 -21.06 -11.48
N GLN A 1245 19.49 -20.73 -10.35
CA GLN A 1245 20.45 -19.63 -10.22
C GLN A 1245 21.92 -20.09 -10.45
N SER A 1246 22.14 -21.30 -10.97
CA SER A 1246 23.48 -21.90 -11.20
C SER A 1246 24.38 -22.06 -9.96
N GLY A 1247 23.83 -21.95 -8.74
CA GLY A 1247 24.58 -21.95 -7.49
C GLY A 1247 24.95 -23.31 -6.90
N TYR A 1248 24.57 -24.42 -7.55
CA TYR A 1248 24.89 -25.76 -7.07
C TYR A 1248 26.37 -26.11 -7.34
N ARG A 1249 27.03 -26.73 -6.36
CA ARG A 1249 28.39 -27.28 -6.47
C ARG A 1249 28.42 -28.68 -5.85
N ASP A 1250 28.91 -29.68 -6.57
CA ASP A 1250 29.31 -30.97 -5.97
C ASP A 1250 30.71 -30.78 -5.36
N LEU A 1251 30.93 -31.21 -4.13
CA LEU A 1251 32.26 -31.11 -3.48
C LEU A 1251 33.39 -31.70 -4.35
N VAL A 1252 33.13 -32.77 -5.09
CA VAL A 1252 34.12 -33.39 -6.00
C VAL A 1252 34.53 -32.43 -7.12
N SER A 1253 33.59 -31.62 -7.62
CA SER A 1253 33.82 -30.55 -8.61
C SER A 1253 34.27 -29.22 -8.01
N PHE A 1254 34.42 -29.16 -6.69
CA PHE A 1254 34.78 -27.96 -5.92
C PHE A 1254 36.20 -28.03 -5.35
N THR A 1255 36.76 -29.25 -5.25
CA THR A 1255 38.15 -29.50 -4.83
C THR A 1255 39.08 -29.88 -5.99
N SER A 1256 38.64 -29.69 -7.24
CA SER A 1256 39.35 -30.03 -8.49
C SER A 1256 39.43 -28.83 -9.43
#